data_AF-A0A3B0BQZ5-F1
#
_entry.id   AF-A0A3B0BQZ5-F1
#
_cell.length_a   1.000
_cell.length_b   1.000
_cell.length_c   1.000
_cell.angle_alpha   90.00
_cell.angle_beta   90.00
_cell.angle_gamma   90.00
#
_symmetry.space_group_name_H-M   'P 1'
#
loop_
_entity.id
_entity.type
_entity.pdbx_description
1 polymer ?
#
loop_
_entity_poly.entity_id
_entity_poly.type
_entity_poly.pdbx_seq_one_letter_code
_entity_poly.pdbx_strand_id
1 'polypeptide(L)'
;MEKKQEENRERFSRRALLTSIGMAGVATAATSLLGPGIALGQETTVTGSVYGNLNNGSKGNGACVSITVEQLRSINTGGKSASDLYFIVDPGQEGYFKYDNTDTTSLDNTGTVLVTTSGRRYKRVIETDYLNVTWFDTKGDGSTDDTAAIQNADNTAAALSKRLYFPAGVYMAYGLFINVPWYSDCGAILQNNSPESSKYNFIRMTGKDGLTLEGLTFDGNVSADPEAWKGNYDAFTGAIACYIRDSTNIILRGCIFRNSFMSNLRIENCHSVGVETCILLHARGGSGDGIYARNCQDVRFDRCKAEDYTRIGFVLEGGCVNVSYSQCYARYGHDSSRQYGGGEFNAGFWAENSETVTYAQCVAENNTDRGFVVNTGSSRLKLTTPAVFVLDSCIVLDNLNGIVISNNFTDDSVAVTCSNCAVFGSQNGINVNLSSANDTVRLNQCFVQLTSESGISCKGIICSNKLTSNASVTIRDCVFDHSLVTERSMFDSSTFAAGDIVVFGETQFNLSVDRCACPDPSEPIYLRIHGGVSRVTVADTLVNIPGFQKFKKALFDRCRFPTGEHRLGKDISSNEIRFHHCHVAGRMNLVTTGRIQFDAVEFELTGSQFIWINRAAENRNILTEFVNCRFQKDIDVSDYVIRIQEEGALKPKTLFKGCVFYSMNDNATTTNTFVWIVRTGTDYFFSDCFSDDTVQNPVKVNDSLTVPVGIAMVDLH
;
A
#
# COMPACT_ATOMS: atom_id res chain seq x y z
N MET A 1 -30.81 51.01 -48.62
CA MET A 1 -32.08 51.20 -47.88
C MET A 1 -32.09 50.19 -46.75
N GLU A 2 -31.60 50.62 -45.60
CA GLU A 2 -31.63 49.86 -44.34
C GLU A 2 -33.04 49.91 -43.76
N LYS A 3 -33.56 48.76 -43.30
CA LYS A 3 -34.56 48.71 -42.23
C LYS A 3 -34.14 47.60 -41.26
N LYS A 4 -33.59 48.04 -40.12
CA LYS A 4 -33.48 47.28 -38.87
C LYS A 4 -34.88 46.86 -38.42
N GLN A 5 -35.08 45.56 -38.18
CA GLN A 5 -36.05 45.08 -37.20
C GLN A 5 -35.28 44.83 -35.91
N GLU A 6 -35.44 45.76 -34.98
CA GLU A 6 -34.90 45.71 -33.63
C GLU A 6 -35.85 44.82 -32.81
N GLU A 7 -35.40 43.64 -32.41
CA GLU A 7 -36.11 42.78 -31.46
C GLU A 7 -36.20 43.49 -30.10
N ASN A 8 -37.44 43.64 -29.65
CA ASN A 8 -37.84 44.37 -28.46
C ASN A 8 -37.43 43.58 -27.20
N ARG A 9 -36.18 43.69 -26.76
CA ARG A 9 -35.78 43.29 -25.40
C ARG A 9 -36.31 44.32 -24.42
N GLU A 10 -37.44 44.03 -23.78
CA GLU A 10 -37.91 44.80 -22.62
C GLU A 10 -36.86 44.74 -21.50
N ARG A 11 -36.13 45.85 -21.31
CA ARG A 11 -35.22 46.07 -20.19
C ARG A 11 -36.04 46.50 -18.97
N PHE A 12 -35.86 45.81 -17.86
CA PHE A 12 -36.39 46.22 -16.56
C PHE A 12 -35.97 47.65 -16.20
N SER A 13 -36.87 48.40 -15.56
CA SER A 13 -36.53 49.66 -14.90
C SER A 13 -35.61 49.41 -13.71
N ARG A 14 -34.47 50.11 -13.64
CA ARG A 14 -33.53 50.09 -12.49
C ARG A 14 -34.24 50.26 -11.14
N ARG A 15 -35.41 50.92 -11.13
CA ARG A 15 -36.22 51.13 -9.93
C ARG A 15 -36.86 49.84 -9.41
N ALA A 16 -37.35 48.94 -10.27
CA ALA A 16 -37.92 47.66 -9.86
C ALA A 16 -36.87 46.70 -9.30
N LEU A 17 -35.66 46.72 -9.88
CA LEU A 17 -34.50 45.98 -9.40
C LEU A 17 -33.98 46.48 -8.04
N LEU A 18 -34.00 47.80 -7.82
CA LEU A 18 -33.62 48.41 -6.54
C LEU A 18 -34.66 48.15 -5.43
N THR A 19 -35.95 48.09 -5.77
CA THR A 19 -37.01 47.71 -4.81
C THR A 19 -36.96 46.23 -4.43
N SER A 20 -36.54 45.32 -5.33
CA SER A 20 -36.40 43.89 -5.03
C SER A 20 -35.17 43.56 -4.17
N ILE A 21 -34.06 44.29 -4.33
CA ILE A 21 -32.86 44.11 -3.48
C ILE A 21 -33.14 44.44 -2.01
N GLY A 22 -34.03 45.41 -1.73
CA GLY A 22 -34.42 45.78 -0.37
C GLY A 22 -35.19 44.71 0.41
N MET A 23 -35.84 43.76 -0.27
CA MET A 23 -36.53 42.63 0.37
C MET A 23 -35.58 41.46 0.67
N ALA A 24 -34.56 41.23 -0.16
CA ALA A 24 -33.58 40.17 0.03
C ALA A 24 -32.62 40.43 1.21
N GLY A 25 -32.32 41.69 1.52
CA GLY A 25 -31.43 42.07 2.63
C GLY A 25 -32.02 41.88 4.04
N VAL A 26 -33.34 41.71 4.16
CA VAL A 26 -34.01 41.50 5.47
C VAL A 26 -34.17 40.01 5.78
N ALA A 27 -34.37 39.16 4.77
CA ALA A 27 -34.47 37.70 4.96
C ALA A 27 -33.14 37.05 5.38
N THR A 28 -32.00 37.63 4.98
CA THR A 28 -30.65 37.15 5.31
C THR A 28 -30.21 37.47 6.75
N ALA A 29 -30.91 38.34 7.48
CA ALA A 29 -30.52 38.74 8.84
C ALA A 29 -31.14 37.89 9.97
N ALA A 30 -32.03 36.93 9.67
CA ALA A 30 -32.76 36.18 10.70
C ALA A 30 -32.15 34.82 11.07
N THR A 31 -31.10 34.35 10.39
CA THR A 31 -30.53 33.00 10.61
C THR A 31 -29.19 32.96 11.35
N SER A 32 -28.70 34.06 11.92
CA SER A 32 -27.37 34.09 12.56
C SER A 32 -27.29 34.62 14.01
N LEU A 33 -28.38 34.69 14.77
CA LEU A 33 -28.30 34.86 16.24
C LEU A 33 -29.47 34.18 16.98
N LEU A 34 -29.24 32.96 17.50
CA LEU A 34 -30.06 32.37 18.57
C LEU A 34 -29.18 32.08 19.78
N GLY A 35 -29.29 32.96 20.79
CA GLY A 35 -28.92 32.74 22.18
C GLY A 35 -30.10 33.18 23.08
N PRO A 36 -30.28 32.61 24.28
CA PRO A 36 -31.57 32.59 24.96
C PRO A 36 -31.85 33.92 25.67
N GLY A 37 -32.88 34.62 25.22
CA GLY A 37 -33.37 35.84 25.85
C GLY A 37 -34.70 36.25 25.24
N ILE A 38 -35.79 35.70 25.77
CA ILE A 38 -37.15 36.07 25.37
C ILE A 38 -37.42 37.49 25.85
N ALA A 39 -37.70 38.39 24.91
CA ALA A 39 -38.42 39.64 25.16
C ALA A 39 -39.67 39.66 24.28
N LEU A 40 -40.83 39.42 24.90
CA LEU A 40 -42.14 39.53 24.27
C LEU A 40 -42.44 41.01 23.99
N GLY A 41 -42.17 41.45 22.75
CA GLY A 41 -42.54 42.75 22.22
C GLY A 41 -43.83 42.64 21.40
N GLN A 42 -44.84 43.40 21.84
CA GLN A 42 -46.17 43.53 21.25
C GLN A 42 -46.12 43.89 19.75
N GLU A 43 -47.03 43.27 19.01
CA GLU A 43 -47.29 43.37 17.57
C GLU A 43 -46.75 44.61 16.84
N THR A 44 -45.73 44.39 16.00
CA THR A 44 -45.62 44.90 14.62
C THR A 44 -44.29 44.42 14.04
N THR A 45 -44.32 43.52 13.06
CA THR A 45 -43.10 43.14 12.33
C THR A 45 -42.63 44.32 11.49
N VAL A 46 -41.32 44.46 11.29
CA VAL A 46 -40.70 45.52 10.46
C VAL A 46 -41.26 45.52 9.03
N THR A 47 -41.79 44.37 8.58
CA THR A 47 -42.54 44.21 7.34
C THR A 47 -43.82 45.07 7.29
N GLY A 48 -44.55 45.18 8.39
CA GLY A 48 -45.81 45.93 8.46
C GLY A 48 -45.63 47.46 8.46
N SER A 49 -44.51 47.96 8.97
CA SER A 49 -44.21 49.40 9.04
C SER A 49 -43.63 49.98 7.74
N VAL A 50 -43.08 49.14 6.86
CA VAL A 50 -42.47 49.58 5.58
C VAL A 50 -43.38 49.32 4.37
N TYR A 51 -44.15 48.22 4.36
CA TYR A 51 -44.93 47.80 3.18
C TYR A 51 -46.43 48.10 3.26
N GLY A 52 -46.92 48.58 4.41
CA GLY A 52 -48.33 48.89 4.60
C GLY A 52 -49.20 47.62 4.65
N ASN A 53 -50.34 47.74 5.32
CA ASN A 53 -51.30 46.68 5.53
C ASN A 53 -51.74 46.08 4.17
N LEU A 54 -51.50 44.78 3.92
CA LEU A 54 -51.77 44.08 2.65
C LEU A 54 -53.27 43.92 2.30
N ASN A 55 -54.14 44.71 2.91
CA ASN A 55 -55.59 44.66 2.71
C ASN A 55 -56.15 45.81 1.86
N ASN A 56 -55.34 46.54 1.09
CA ASN A 56 -55.91 47.55 0.19
C ASN A 56 -55.21 47.64 -1.18
N GLY A 57 -55.97 47.31 -2.22
CA GLY A 57 -55.53 47.24 -3.61
C GLY A 57 -55.14 48.59 -4.20
N SER A 58 -53.84 48.91 -4.14
CA SER A 58 -53.24 49.99 -4.92
C SER A 58 -52.19 49.45 -5.88
N LYS A 59 -52.50 49.59 -7.18
CA LYS A 59 -51.74 49.12 -8.33
C LYS A 59 -50.47 49.94 -8.54
N GLY A 60 -49.31 49.38 -8.17
CA GLY A 60 -48.01 49.75 -8.70
C GLY A 60 -47.54 48.71 -9.71
N ASN A 61 -47.44 49.08 -10.99
CA ASN A 61 -46.84 48.25 -12.05
C ASN A 61 -45.38 47.93 -11.69
N GLY A 62 -45.11 46.70 -11.23
CA GLY A 62 -43.75 46.20 -10.96
C GLY A 62 -43.46 45.75 -9.52
N ALA A 63 -44.46 45.52 -8.67
CA ALA A 63 -44.26 45.05 -7.30
C ALA A 63 -43.94 43.54 -7.27
N CYS A 64 -42.76 43.14 -6.77
CA CYS A 64 -42.46 41.74 -6.51
C CYS A 64 -43.34 41.23 -5.35
N VAL A 65 -43.99 40.08 -5.52
CA VAL A 65 -44.93 39.52 -4.54
C VAL A 65 -44.32 38.30 -3.86
N SER A 66 -44.17 38.37 -2.54
CA SER A 66 -43.78 37.22 -1.71
C SER A 66 -44.94 36.23 -1.57
N ILE A 67 -44.70 34.96 -1.86
CA ILE A 67 -45.75 33.93 -1.99
C ILE A 67 -45.17 32.54 -1.72
N THR A 68 -45.98 31.57 -1.33
CA THR A 68 -45.54 30.17 -1.30
C THR A 68 -45.65 29.48 -2.67
N VAL A 69 -45.00 28.34 -2.85
CA VAL A 69 -45.11 27.50 -4.06
C VAL A 69 -46.57 27.10 -4.30
N GLU A 70 -47.27 26.65 -3.25
CA GLU A 70 -48.69 26.28 -3.33
C GLU A 70 -49.57 27.48 -3.74
N GLN A 71 -49.34 28.63 -3.11
CA GLN A 71 -50.07 29.85 -3.42
C GLN A 71 -49.81 30.31 -4.87
N LEU A 72 -48.56 30.23 -5.36
CA LEU A 72 -48.24 30.56 -6.76
C LEU A 72 -49.00 29.62 -7.72
N ARG A 73 -49.01 28.30 -7.44
CA ARG A 73 -49.75 27.31 -8.24
C ARG A 73 -51.26 27.60 -8.28
N SER A 74 -51.82 28.18 -7.23
CA SER A 74 -53.25 28.53 -7.12
C SER A 74 -53.69 29.79 -7.90
N ILE A 75 -52.75 30.53 -8.51
CA ILE A 75 -53.08 31.77 -9.23
C ILE A 75 -53.95 31.49 -10.47
N ASN A 76 -55.21 31.92 -10.41
CA ASN A 76 -56.26 31.67 -11.41
C ASN A 76 -56.64 32.91 -12.25
N THR A 77 -55.75 33.88 -12.45
CA THR A 77 -56.14 35.16 -13.07
C THR A 77 -56.34 35.04 -14.58
N GLY A 78 -57.56 34.72 -15.02
CA GLY A 78 -58.03 34.72 -16.42
C GLY A 78 -57.99 36.09 -17.15
N GLY A 79 -57.17 37.04 -16.72
CA GLY A 79 -56.94 38.30 -17.42
C GLY A 79 -56.01 39.23 -16.62
N LYS A 80 -54.84 39.57 -17.19
CA LYS A 80 -53.79 40.49 -16.69
C LYS A 80 -53.24 40.22 -15.27
N SER A 81 -51.93 39.94 -15.19
CA SER A 81 -51.19 39.68 -13.95
C SER A 81 -51.02 40.94 -13.11
N ALA A 82 -51.16 40.86 -11.78
CA ALA A 82 -50.82 41.96 -10.87
C ALA A 82 -49.30 42.06 -10.60
N SER A 83 -48.51 41.02 -10.97
CA SER A 83 -47.05 41.07 -10.98
C SER A 83 -46.45 40.06 -11.97
N ASP A 84 -45.38 40.43 -12.66
CA ASP A 84 -44.60 39.53 -13.54
C ASP A 84 -43.48 38.80 -12.77
N LEU A 85 -43.26 39.12 -11.49
CA LEU A 85 -42.17 38.61 -10.67
C LEU A 85 -42.67 38.25 -9.26
N TYR A 86 -42.54 36.98 -8.88
CA TYR A 86 -42.88 36.47 -7.56
C TYR A 86 -41.61 36.06 -6.82
N PHE A 87 -41.62 36.15 -5.49
CA PHE A 87 -40.54 35.65 -4.64
C PHE A 87 -41.10 34.52 -3.77
N ILE A 88 -40.59 33.30 -3.96
CA ILE A 88 -40.95 32.15 -3.14
C ILE A 88 -40.37 32.31 -1.74
N VAL A 89 -41.17 32.03 -0.72
CA VAL A 89 -40.77 32.13 0.71
C VAL A 89 -40.77 30.80 1.45
N ASP A 90 -41.11 29.69 0.79
CA ASP A 90 -41.00 28.36 1.40
C ASP A 90 -39.54 28.10 1.78
N PRO A 91 -39.27 27.67 3.03
CA PRO A 91 -37.91 27.41 3.50
C PRO A 91 -37.13 26.47 2.59
N GLY A 92 -35.94 26.90 2.15
CA GLY A 92 -35.08 26.15 1.24
C GLY A 92 -35.49 26.22 -0.23
N GLN A 93 -36.64 26.82 -0.58
CA GLN A 93 -37.11 26.99 -1.96
C GLN A 93 -37.10 28.46 -2.39
N GLU A 94 -36.54 29.35 -1.58
CA GLU A 94 -36.62 30.79 -1.79
C GLU A 94 -36.00 31.21 -3.12
N GLY A 95 -36.57 32.25 -3.73
CA GLY A 95 -36.04 32.82 -4.96
C GLY A 95 -37.10 33.40 -5.87
N TYR A 96 -36.63 34.12 -6.89
CA TYR A 96 -37.50 34.82 -7.82
C TYR A 96 -38.02 33.92 -8.93
N PHE A 97 -39.29 34.07 -9.28
CA PHE A 97 -39.96 33.40 -10.39
C PHE A 97 -40.63 34.42 -11.30
N LYS A 98 -40.36 34.31 -12.60
CA LYS A 98 -40.92 35.20 -13.63
C LYS A 98 -41.90 34.44 -14.51
N TYR A 99 -43.04 35.07 -14.83
CA TYR A 99 -43.96 34.51 -15.81
C TYR A 99 -43.31 34.46 -17.20
N ASP A 100 -43.38 33.30 -17.86
CA ASP A 100 -42.99 33.13 -19.26
C ASP A 100 -44.24 32.81 -20.08
N ASN A 101 -44.66 33.75 -20.92
CA ASN A 101 -45.84 33.59 -21.78
C ASN A 101 -45.55 32.82 -23.08
N THR A 102 -44.28 32.58 -23.39
CA THR A 102 -43.87 31.83 -24.58
C THR A 102 -43.78 30.34 -24.31
N ASP A 103 -43.53 29.96 -23.06
CA ASP A 103 -43.55 28.57 -22.63
C ASP A 103 -44.97 28.07 -22.32
N THR A 104 -45.43 27.15 -23.16
CA THR A 104 -46.76 26.53 -23.06
C THR A 104 -46.70 25.03 -22.83
N THR A 105 -45.50 24.43 -22.80
CA THR A 105 -45.29 22.98 -22.86
C THR A 105 -44.52 22.44 -21.66
N SER A 106 -43.67 23.24 -21.02
CA SER A 106 -42.89 22.74 -19.88
C SER A 106 -43.81 22.29 -18.75
N LEU A 107 -43.44 21.16 -18.16
CA LEU A 107 -44.09 20.59 -16.99
C LEU A 107 -43.64 21.32 -15.72
N ASP A 108 -44.48 21.27 -14.68
CA ASP A 108 -44.08 21.68 -13.34
C ASP A 108 -43.02 20.71 -12.82
N ASN A 109 -41.90 21.23 -12.33
CA ASN A 109 -40.83 20.42 -11.73
C ASN A 109 -40.51 20.85 -10.29
N THR A 110 -41.36 21.68 -9.68
CA THR A 110 -41.23 22.29 -8.35
C THR A 110 -40.06 23.26 -8.19
N GLY A 111 -38.89 22.94 -8.75
CA GLY A 111 -37.66 23.72 -8.57
C GLY A 111 -37.52 24.90 -9.51
N THR A 112 -37.52 24.69 -10.83
CA THR A 112 -37.20 25.74 -11.81
C THR A 112 -38.39 26.18 -12.65
N VAL A 113 -39.46 25.38 -12.68
CA VAL A 113 -40.70 25.64 -13.39
C VAL A 113 -41.87 25.33 -12.47
N LEU A 114 -42.70 26.34 -12.21
CA LEU A 114 -43.96 26.19 -11.48
C LEU A 114 -45.13 26.46 -12.44
N VAL A 115 -46.11 25.56 -12.46
CA VAL A 115 -47.27 25.66 -13.35
C VAL A 115 -48.51 25.89 -12.53
N THR A 116 -49.22 26.98 -12.84
CA THR A 116 -50.49 27.29 -12.18
C THR A 116 -51.62 26.40 -12.65
N THR A 117 -52.71 26.33 -11.88
CA THR A 117 -53.96 25.66 -12.27
C THR A 117 -54.54 26.18 -13.58
N SER A 118 -54.24 27.44 -13.95
CA SER A 118 -54.61 28.03 -15.25
C SER A 118 -53.66 27.69 -16.40
N GLY A 119 -52.61 26.90 -16.15
CA GLY A 119 -51.60 26.54 -17.14
C GLY A 119 -50.53 27.60 -17.39
N ARG A 120 -50.39 28.65 -16.58
CA ARG A 120 -49.25 29.58 -16.71
C ARG A 120 -47.96 28.98 -16.15
N ARG A 121 -46.82 29.18 -16.84
CA ARG A 121 -45.50 28.70 -16.46
C ARG A 121 -44.68 29.84 -15.89
N TYR A 122 -44.18 29.65 -14.68
CA TYR A 122 -43.26 30.58 -14.01
C TYR A 122 -41.88 29.96 -13.94
N LYS A 123 -40.86 30.67 -14.42
CA LYS A 123 -39.48 30.22 -14.48
C LYS A 123 -38.69 30.84 -13.34
N ARG A 124 -37.93 30.02 -12.61
CA ARG A 124 -36.98 30.51 -11.59
C ARG A 124 -35.91 31.35 -12.27
N VAL A 125 -35.60 32.50 -11.69
CA VAL A 125 -34.44 33.32 -12.05
C VAL A 125 -33.21 32.66 -11.42
N ILE A 126 -32.33 32.09 -12.25
CA ILE A 126 -31.13 31.37 -11.82
C ILE A 126 -29.91 32.25 -12.11
N GLU A 127 -29.29 32.79 -11.07
CA GLU A 127 -28.11 33.67 -11.17
C GLU A 127 -26.79 32.93 -10.91
N THR A 128 -26.88 31.69 -10.45
CA THR A 128 -25.77 30.80 -10.07
C THR A 128 -25.37 29.85 -11.20
N ASP A 129 -24.19 29.25 -11.10
CA ASP A 129 -23.73 28.15 -11.96
C ASP A 129 -24.22 26.76 -11.48
N TYR A 130 -24.96 26.73 -10.37
CA TYR A 130 -25.54 25.53 -9.76
C TYR A 130 -27.05 25.67 -9.52
N LEU A 131 -27.73 24.54 -9.34
CA LEU A 131 -29.06 24.47 -8.73
C LEU A 131 -28.92 24.01 -7.29
N ASN A 132 -29.72 24.58 -6.38
CA ASN A 132 -29.82 24.05 -5.02
C ASN A 132 -30.83 22.91 -5.00
N VAL A 133 -30.44 21.76 -4.45
CA VAL A 133 -31.29 20.57 -4.39
C VAL A 133 -32.61 20.83 -3.63
N THR A 134 -32.59 21.71 -2.62
CA THR A 134 -33.78 22.06 -1.81
C THR A 134 -34.86 22.77 -2.60
N TRP A 135 -34.54 23.35 -3.76
CA TRP A 135 -35.55 23.91 -4.67
C TRP A 135 -36.54 22.86 -5.16
N PHE A 136 -36.15 21.58 -5.19
CA PHE A 136 -36.97 20.48 -5.69
C PHE A 136 -37.73 19.74 -4.60
N ASP A 137 -37.93 20.40 -3.45
CA ASP A 137 -38.67 19.91 -2.28
C ASP A 137 -37.97 18.82 -1.46
N THR A 138 -36.65 18.65 -1.61
CA THR A 138 -35.87 17.80 -0.70
C THR A 138 -35.88 18.37 0.72
N LYS A 139 -36.01 17.51 1.72
CA LYS A 139 -36.05 17.93 3.13
C LYS A 139 -34.69 17.87 3.81
N GLY A 140 -33.88 16.85 3.53
CA GLY A 140 -32.59 16.67 4.21
C GLY A 140 -32.72 16.50 5.73
N ASP A 141 -33.84 15.92 6.20
CA ASP A 141 -34.19 15.83 7.61
C ASP A 141 -33.82 14.49 8.28
N GLY A 142 -33.22 13.56 7.53
CA GLY A 142 -32.82 12.23 7.98
C GLY A 142 -33.96 11.20 8.05
N SER A 143 -35.15 11.54 7.57
CA SER A 143 -36.33 10.66 7.64
C SER A 143 -37.15 10.64 6.34
N THR A 144 -37.29 11.78 5.67
CA THR A 144 -38.02 11.91 4.41
C THR A 144 -37.20 11.29 3.27
N ASP A 145 -37.87 10.45 2.46
CA ASP A 145 -37.28 9.89 1.24
C ASP A 145 -37.19 10.97 0.15
N ASP A 146 -35.99 11.51 -0.05
CA ASP A 146 -35.69 12.58 -0.99
C ASP A 146 -35.33 12.06 -2.39
N THR A 147 -35.40 10.74 -2.64
CA THR A 147 -34.92 10.09 -3.88
C THR A 147 -35.46 10.76 -5.16
N ALA A 148 -36.79 10.91 -5.26
CA ALA A 148 -37.42 11.44 -6.47
C ALA A 148 -37.09 12.93 -6.69
N ALA A 149 -37.04 13.70 -5.60
CA ALA A 149 -36.72 15.12 -5.62
C ALA A 149 -35.26 15.36 -6.04
N ILE A 150 -34.32 14.60 -5.50
CA ILE A 150 -32.90 14.66 -5.87
C ILE A 150 -32.69 14.28 -7.33
N GLN A 151 -33.30 13.19 -7.80
CA GLN A 151 -33.14 12.77 -9.20
C GLN A 151 -33.74 13.80 -10.16
N ASN A 152 -34.86 14.42 -9.80
CA ASN A 152 -35.46 15.50 -10.59
C ASN A 152 -34.55 16.76 -10.63
N ALA A 153 -33.93 17.10 -9.50
CA ALA A 153 -32.96 18.19 -9.42
C ALA A 153 -31.74 17.95 -10.32
N ASP A 154 -31.15 16.75 -10.26
CA ASP A 154 -30.01 16.33 -11.08
C ASP A 154 -30.35 16.33 -12.58
N ASN A 155 -31.50 15.76 -12.97
CA ASN A 155 -31.96 15.76 -14.36
C ASN A 155 -32.18 17.19 -14.88
N THR A 156 -32.74 18.08 -14.04
CA THR A 156 -32.97 19.48 -14.39
C THR A 156 -31.64 20.24 -14.50
N ALA A 157 -30.70 19.99 -13.60
CA ALA A 157 -29.36 20.57 -13.67
C ALA A 157 -28.63 20.13 -14.94
N ALA A 158 -28.75 18.85 -15.34
CA ALA A 158 -28.21 18.34 -16.60
C ALA A 158 -28.77 19.07 -17.81
N ALA A 159 -30.10 19.22 -17.87
CA ALA A 159 -30.78 19.94 -18.96
C ALA A 159 -30.35 21.42 -19.06
N LEU A 160 -29.95 22.04 -17.94
CA LEU A 160 -29.50 23.42 -17.88
C LEU A 160 -27.97 23.58 -17.91
N SER A 161 -27.22 22.48 -18.01
CA SER A 161 -25.75 22.46 -17.91
C SER A 161 -25.24 23.17 -16.65
N LYS A 162 -25.84 22.85 -15.50
CA LYS A 162 -25.51 23.37 -14.17
C LYS A 162 -25.01 22.26 -13.26
N ARG A 163 -24.30 22.64 -12.20
CA ARG A 163 -23.94 21.74 -11.10
C ARG A 163 -25.09 21.59 -10.11
N LEU A 164 -25.05 20.58 -9.25
CA LEU A 164 -26.01 20.41 -8.16
C LEU A 164 -25.35 20.66 -6.80
N TYR A 165 -25.92 21.59 -6.03
CA TYR A 165 -25.45 21.95 -4.70
C TYR A 165 -26.34 21.33 -3.62
N PHE A 166 -25.70 20.76 -2.60
CA PHE A 166 -26.35 20.20 -1.42
C PHE A 166 -26.02 21.03 -0.17
N PRO A 167 -26.99 21.76 0.39
CA PRO A 167 -26.90 22.34 1.73
C PRO A 167 -26.73 21.28 2.82
N ALA A 168 -26.44 21.72 4.05
CA ALA A 168 -26.31 20.83 5.19
C ALA A 168 -27.63 20.10 5.46
N GLY A 169 -27.57 18.79 5.64
CA GLY A 169 -28.73 17.94 5.85
C GLY A 169 -28.39 16.46 5.71
N VAL A 170 -29.32 15.61 6.13
CA VAL A 170 -29.28 14.16 5.91
C VAL A 170 -30.38 13.78 4.93
N TYR A 171 -29.99 13.51 3.70
CA TYR A 171 -30.89 13.21 2.60
C TYR A 171 -31.03 11.69 2.46
N MET A 172 -32.17 11.14 2.88
CA MET A 172 -32.43 9.72 2.71
C MET A 172 -32.74 9.46 1.24
N ALA A 173 -31.95 8.63 0.57
CA ALA A 173 -32.16 8.33 -0.83
C ALA A 173 -31.62 6.95 -1.25
N TYR A 174 -32.09 6.46 -2.39
CA TYR A 174 -31.58 5.26 -3.02
C TYR A 174 -31.66 5.33 -4.54
N GLY A 175 -30.93 4.44 -5.22
CA GLY A 175 -31.02 4.29 -6.67
C GLY A 175 -30.74 5.55 -7.51
N LEU A 176 -29.99 6.53 -7.00
CA LEU A 176 -29.68 7.77 -7.69
C LEU A 176 -28.69 7.54 -8.83
N PHE A 177 -28.93 8.18 -9.98
CA PHE A 177 -28.01 8.29 -11.10
C PHE A 177 -27.48 9.72 -11.18
N ILE A 178 -26.17 9.88 -11.08
CA ILE A 178 -25.53 11.20 -11.16
C ILE A 178 -25.34 11.58 -12.62
N ASN A 179 -25.95 12.69 -13.07
CA ASN A 179 -25.78 13.21 -14.42
C ASN A 179 -24.96 14.50 -14.49
N VAL A 180 -24.81 15.23 -13.38
CA VAL A 180 -24.01 16.45 -13.29
C VAL A 180 -23.05 16.42 -12.11
N PRO A 181 -22.04 17.32 -12.05
CA PRO A 181 -21.21 17.45 -10.86
C PRO A 181 -22.03 17.84 -9.63
N TRP A 182 -21.79 17.16 -8.50
CA TRP A 182 -22.43 17.43 -7.22
C TRP A 182 -21.41 17.95 -6.21
N TYR A 183 -21.81 18.90 -5.38
CA TYR A 183 -20.93 19.39 -4.33
C TYR A 183 -21.66 19.87 -3.08
N SER A 184 -20.94 19.89 -1.96
CA SER A 184 -21.32 20.51 -0.69
C SER A 184 -20.08 21.11 -0.02
N ASP A 185 -20.22 22.26 0.63
CA ASP A 185 -19.19 22.87 1.48
C ASP A 185 -19.62 22.92 2.96
N CYS A 186 -20.74 22.27 3.29
CA CYS A 186 -21.40 22.35 4.59
C CYS A 186 -21.80 20.97 5.16
N GLY A 187 -21.16 19.90 4.69
CA GLY A 187 -21.27 18.56 5.28
C GLY A 187 -22.57 17.83 5.00
N ALA A 188 -23.15 17.98 3.80
CA ALA A 188 -24.33 17.21 3.40
C ALA A 188 -24.06 15.69 3.40
N ILE A 189 -25.02 14.93 3.93
CA ILE A 189 -24.97 13.47 4.01
C ILE A 189 -26.09 12.93 3.14
N LEU A 190 -25.76 12.09 2.17
CA LEU A 190 -26.71 11.21 1.51
C LEU A 190 -26.64 9.86 2.21
N GLN A 191 -27.78 9.32 2.63
CA GLN A 191 -27.85 8.06 3.36
C GLN A 191 -28.83 7.09 2.70
N ASN A 192 -28.39 5.84 2.53
CA ASN A 192 -29.18 4.80 1.90
C ASN A 192 -30.42 4.41 2.74
N ASN A 193 -31.60 4.47 2.12
CA ASN A 193 -32.86 3.92 2.63
C ASN A 193 -33.51 2.92 1.65
N SER A 194 -32.74 2.31 0.74
CA SER A 194 -33.25 1.36 -0.24
C SER A 194 -34.13 0.30 0.43
N PRO A 195 -35.39 0.12 -0.03
CA PRO A 195 -36.24 -0.97 0.44
C PRO A 195 -35.81 -2.33 -0.14
N GLU A 196 -34.96 -2.31 -1.17
CA GLU A 196 -34.44 -3.50 -1.85
C GLU A 196 -33.12 -3.97 -1.23
N SER A 197 -32.88 -5.29 -1.28
CA SER A 197 -31.64 -5.93 -0.82
C SER A 197 -30.44 -5.73 -1.76
N SER A 198 -30.61 -5.04 -2.89
CA SER A 198 -29.53 -4.81 -3.84
C SER A 198 -28.55 -3.76 -3.31
N LYS A 199 -27.38 -4.21 -2.87
CA LYS A 199 -26.26 -3.36 -2.42
C LYS A 199 -25.75 -2.35 -3.45
N TYR A 200 -26.11 -2.47 -4.72
CA TYR A 200 -25.73 -1.49 -5.77
C TYR A 200 -26.76 -0.37 -5.94
N ASN A 201 -27.88 -0.42 -5.22
CA ASN A 201 -29.01 0.49 -5.40
C ASN A 201 -28.91 1.73 -4.51
N PHE A 202 -27.81 2.48 -4.56
CA PHE A 202 -27.66 3.73 -3.80
C PHE A 202 -27.17 4.89 -4.67
N ILE A 203 -25.86 5.09 -4.82
CA ILE A 203 -25.28 6.15 -5.66
C ILE A 203 -24.56 5.52 -6.85
N ARG A 204 -24.97 5.89 -8.07
CA ARG A 204 -24.48 5.25 -9.30
C ARG A 204 -23.98 6.27 -10.32
N MET A 205 -22.79 6.00 -10.85
CA MET A 205 -22.20 6.70 -12.00
C MET A 205 -21.89 5.65 -13.07
N THR A 206 -22.78 5.49 -14.05
CA THR A 206 -22.63 4.51 -15.13
C THR A 206 -22.56 5.20 -16.48
N GLY A 207 -21.53 4.91 -17.29
CA GLY A 207 -21.42 5.46 -18.64
C GLY A 207 -21.17 6.97 -18.66
N LYS A 208 -20.44 7.51 -17.69
CA LYS A 208 -20.25 8.96 -17.51
C LYS A 208 -18.89 9.42 -18.01
N ASP A 209 -18.84 10.66 -18.48
CA ASP A 209 -17.61 11.34 -18.89
C ASP A 209 -17.59 12.76 -18.29
N GLY A 210 -16.52 13.10 -17.56
CA GLY A 210 -16.31 14.46 -17.06
C GLY A 210 -17.21 14.85 -15.88
N LEU A 211 -17.21 14.07 -14.79
CA LEU A 211 -17.99 14.39 -13.59
C LEU A 211 -17.10 14.59 -12.35
N THR A 212 -17.58 15.44 -11.44
CA THR A 212 -16.91 15.69 -10.16
C THR A 212 -17.89 15.58 -9.00
N LEU A 213 -17.48 14.88 -7.93
CA LEU A 213 -18.15 14.92 -6.63
C LEU A 213 -17.22 15.58 -5.61
N GLU A 214 -17.74 16.55 -4.86
CA GLU A 214 -16.91 17.34 -3.94
C GLU A 214 -17.58 17.57 -2.57
N GLY A 215 -16.88 17.24 -1.48
CA GLY A 215 -17.27 17.58 -0.10
C GLY A 215 -18.53 16.90 0.46
N LEU A 216 -19.04 15.88 -0.23
CA LEU A 216 -20.23 15.12 0.15
C LEU A 216 -19.88 13.90 1.02
N THR A 217 -20.80 13.54 1.92
CA THR A 217 -20.77 12.23 2.60
C THR A 217 -21.80 11.30 1.98
N PHE A 218 -21.38 10.08 1.64
CA PHE A 218 -22.22 8.99 1.18
C PHE A 218 -22.20 7.86 2.22
N ASP A 219 -23.36 7.57 2.78
CA ASP A 219 -23.55 6.59 3.85
C ASP A 219 -24.35 5.40 3.32
N GLY A 220 -23.70 4.24 3.22
CA GLY A 220 -24.31 3.00 2.72
C GLY A 220 -25.35 2.40 3.67
N ASN A 221 -25.47 2.93 4.90
CA ASN A 221 -26.37 2.47 5.94
C ASN A 221 -26.25 0.96 6.22
N VAL A 222 -25.01 0.48 6.36
CA VAL A 222 -24.74 -0.93 6.65
C VAL A 222 -25.30 -1.33 8.02
N SER A 223 -25.82 -2.56 8.13
CA SER A 223 -26.28 -3.09 9.41
C SER A 223 -25.15 -3.15 10.45
N ALA A 224 -25.52 -3.13 11.74
CA ALA A 224 -24.59 -3.26 12.85
C ALA A 224 -23.73 -4.54 12.77
N ASP A 225 -22.54 -4.46 13.37
CA ASP A 225 -21.63 -5.59 13.49
C ASP A 225 -22.26 -6.76 14.28
N PRO A 226 -21.95 -8.02 13.90
CA PRO A 226 -22.39 -9.17 14.67
C PRO A 226 -21.73 -9.19 16.05
N GLU A 227 -22.39 -9.81 17.03
CA GLU A 227 -21.82 -10.00 18.38
C GLU A 227 -20.50 -10.79 18.37
N ALA A 228 -20.31 -11.66 17.36
CA ALA A 228 -19.09 -12.42 17.17
C ALA A 228 -18.78 -12.66 15.68
N TRP A 229 -17.52 -12.48 15.31
CA TRP A 229 -16.99 -12.68 13.96
C TRP A 229 -16.58 -14.14 13.70
N LYS A 230 -17.52 -15.08 13.80
CA LYS A 230 -17.26 -16.53 13.61
C LYS A 230 -18.40 -17.24 12.89
N GLY A 231 -18.10 -17.91 11.77
CA GLY A 231 -19.02 -18.85 11.12
C GLY A 231 -20.34 -18.23 10.65
N ASN A 232 -20.43 -16.90 10.68
CA ASN A 232 -21.56 -16.14 10.19
C ASN A 232 -21.35 -15.93 8.68
N TYR A 233 -22.23 -16.51 7.87
CA TYR A 233 -22.28 -16.19 6.44
C TYR A 233 -22.51 -14.68 6.27
N ASP A 234 -21.95 -14.08 5.23
CA ASP A 234 -21.97 -12.65 4.94
C ASP A 234 -23.40 -12.05 4.86
N ALA A 235 -23.95 -11.67 6.03
CA ALA A 235 -25.37 -11.35 6.21
C ALA A 235 -25.65 -9.87 6.51
N PHE A 236 -24.73 -8.98 6.13
CA PHE A 236 -24.94 -7.53 6.25
C PHE A 236 -26.06 -7.03 5.32
N THR A 237 -26.78 -6.01 5.77
CA THR A 237 -27.69 -5.23 4.92
C THR A 237 -27.11 -3.84 4.67
N GLY A 238 -27.71 -3.06 3.77
CA GLY A 238 -27.21 -1.75 3.34
C GLY A 238 -26.68 -1.79 1.91
N ALA A 239 -25.88 -0.79 1.55
CA ALA A 239 -25.39 -0.60 0.19
C ALA A 239 -23.91 -0.21 0.14
N ILE A 240 -23.33 -0.33 -1.06
CA ILE A 240 -22.08 0.32 -1.44
C ILE A 240 -22.34 1.82 -1.46
N ALA A 241 -21.53 2.61 -0.75
CA ALA A 241 -21.75 4.05 -0.65
C ALA A 241 -21.67 4.76 -2.01
N CYS A 242 -20.76 4.33 -2.91
CA CYS A 242 -20.73 4.83 -4.28
C CYS A 242 -20.20 3.78 -5.28
N TYR A 243 -20.95 3.58 -6.37
CA TYR A 243 -20.58 2.67 -7.45
C TYR A 243 -20.38 3.43 -8.78
N ILE A 244 -19.16 3.36 -9.29
CA ILE A 244 -18.74 3.97 -10.54
C ILE A 244 -18.40 2.86 -11.53
N ARG A 245 -18.99 2.92 -12.71
CA ARG A 245 -18.86 1.87 -13.72
C ARG A 245 -18.80 2.45 -15.12
N ASP A 246 -17.96 1.85 -15.98
CA ASP A 246 -17.93 2.14 -17.42
C ASP A 246 -17.81 3.67 -17.69
N SER A 247 -17.01 4.37 -16.89
CA SER A 247 -16.96 5.85 -16.87
C SER A 247 -15.53 6.37 -17.04
N THR A 248 -15.39 7.58 -17.57
CA THR A 248 -14.10 8.23 -17.86
C THR A 248 -14.04 9.64 -17.28
N ASN A 249 -12.84 10.15 -16.98
CA ASN A 249 -12.65 11.53 -16.50
C ASN A 249 -13.49 11.86 -15.25
N ILE A 250 -13.36 11.04 -14.21
CA ILE A 250 -14.12 11.18 -12.96
C ILE A 250 -13.20 11.70 -11.86
N ILE A 251 -13.65 12.71 -11.12
CA ILE A 251 -12.92 13.29 -9.98
C ILE A 251 -13.78 13.21 -8.73
N LEU A 252 -13.24 12.63 -7.66
CA LEU A 252 -13.85 12.62 -6.33
C LEU A 252 -12.91 13.39 -5.39
N ARG A 253 -13.41 14.45 -4.74
CA ARG A 253 -12.58 15.32 -3.89
C ARG A 253 -13.21 15.57 -2.53
N GLY A 254 -12.48 15.25 -1.47
CA GLY A 254 -12.90 15.56 -0.10
C GLY A 254 -14.21 14.87 0.30
N CYS A 255 -14.56 13.77 -0.38
CA CYS A 255 -15.76 13.00 -0.07
C CYS A 255 -15.51 12.01 1.06
N ILE A 256 -16.56 11.70 1.82
CA ILE A 256 -16.57 10.64 2.81
C ILE A 256 -17.48 9.52 2.32
N PHE A 257 -16.97 8.30 2.24
CA PHE A 257 -17.75 7.10 1.93
C PHE A 257 -17.75 6.22 3.17
N ARG A 258 -18.91 5.94 3.76
CA ARG A 258 -18.95 5.23 5.04
C ARG A 258 -20.06 4.19 5.15
N ASN A 259 -19.95 3.34 6.17
CA ASN A 259 -20.98 2.40 6.60
C ASN A 259 -21.52 1.60 5.42
N SER A 260 -20.65 0.89 4.72
CA SER A 260 -21.01 0.25 3.45
C SER A 260 -21.05 -1.27 3.56
N PHE A 261 -22.06 -1.87 2.92
CA PHE A 261 -22.06 -3.30 2.67
C PHE A 261 -21.20 -3.60 1.43
N MET A 262 -20.12 -4.35 1.61
CA MET A 262 -18.96 -4.47 0.71
C MET A 262 -18.13 -3.18 0.68
N SER A 263 -17.72 -2.73 -0.50
CA SER A 263 -16.80 -1.61 -0.63
C SER A 263 -17.45 -0.28 -0.29
N ASN A 264 -16.70 0.65 0.30
CA ASN A 264 -17.16 2.03 0.42
C ASN A 264 -17.21 2.71 -0.96
N LEU A 265 -16.15 2.58 -1.74
CA LEU A 265 -16.08 3.09 -3.11
C LEU A 265 -15.71 1.96 -4.08
N ARG A 266 -16.57 1.73 -5.06
CA ARG A 266 -16.35 0.71 -6.08
C ARG A 266 -16.22 1.33 -7.47
N ILE A 267 -15.13 1.03 -8.16
CA ILE A 267 -14.76 1.61 -9.45
C ILE A 267 -14.48 0.46 -10.43
N GLU A 268 -15.27 0.33 -11.48
CA GLU A 268 -15.15 -0.78 -12.41
C GLU A 268 -15.15 -0.33 -13.87
N ASN A 269 -14.24 -0.88 -14.67
CA ASN A 269 -14.12 -0.59 -16.11
C ASN A 269 -14.01 0.92 -16.39
N CYS A 270 -13.31 1.66 -15.54
CA CYS A 270 -13.18 3.10 -15.65
C CYS A 270 -11.80 3.53 -16.16
N HIS A 271 -11.72 4.72 -16.74
CA HIS A 271 -10.48 5.30 -17.24
C HIS A 271 -10.30 6.73 -16.71
N SER A 272 -9.08 7.16 -16.41
CA SER A 272 -8.83 8.54 -15.93
C SER A 272 -9.69 8.92 -14.72
N VAL A 273 -9.47 8.22 -13.59
CA VAL A 273 -10.21 8.47 -12.33
C VAL A 273 -9.27 9.04 -11.26
N GLY A 274 -9.60 10.21 -10.74
CA GLY A 274 -8.91 10.83 -9.61
C GLY A 274 -9.74 10.75 -8.33
N VAL A 275 -9.15 10.24 -7.25
CA VAL A 275 -9.75 10.24 -5.90
C VAL A 275 -8.78 10.97 -4.98
N GLU A 276 -9.20 12.13 -4.49
CA GLU A 276 -8.34 13.09 -3.80
C GLU A 276 -8.91 13.42 -2.43
N THR A 277 -8.10 13.27 -1.37
CA THR A 277 -8.48 13.66 0.01
C THR A 277 -9.77 13.00 0.52
N CYS A 278 -10.15 11.85 -0.03
CA CYS A 278 -11.36 11.13 0.35
C CYS A 278 -11.10 10.21 1.55
N ILE A 279 -12.14 10.03 2.37
CA ILE A 279 -12.11 9.16 3.56
C ILE A 279 -13.10 8.01 3.35
N LEU A 280 -12.66 6.79 3.59
CA LEU A 280 -13.42 5.55 3.47
C LEU A 280 -13.45 4.88 4.84
N LEU A 281 -14.64 4.70 5.41
CA LEU A 281 -14.82 4.28 6.80
C LEU A 281 -15.81 3.11 6.87
N HIS A 282 -15.48 2.10 7.67
CA HIS A 282 -16.46 1.10 8.09
C HIS A 282 -17.09 0.33 6.90
N ALA A 283 -16.25 -0.45 6.21
CA ALA A 283 -16.66 -1.38 5.16
C ALA A 283 -16.86 -2.79 5.74
N ARG A 284 -17.96 -3.45 5.40
CA ARG A 284 -18.34 -4.75 5.99
C ARG A 284 -18.62 -5.84 4.98
N GLY A 285 -18.51 -7.08 5.46
CA GLY A 285 -18.80 -8.30 4.73
C GLY A 285 -17.58 -8.97 4.10
N GLY A 286 -17.81 -10.05 3.35
CA GLY A 286 -16.75 -10.86 2.74
C GLY A 286 -15.93 -10.11 1.68
N SER A 287 -16.44 -8.98 1.20
CA SER A 287 -15.74 -8.03 0.33
C SER A 287 -15.83 -6.60 0.86
N GLY A 288 -15.77 -6.45 2.19
CA GLY A 288 -15.75 -5.16 2.88
C GLY A 288 -14.42 -4.44 2.68
N ASP A 289 -14.19 -3.91 1.49
CA ASP A 289 -13.00 -3.14 1.16
C ASP A 289 -13.22 -1.63 1.36
N GLY A 290 -12.17 -0.86 1.60
CA GLY A 290 -12.29 0.60 1.46
C GLY A 290 -12.59 0.95 0.00
N ILE A 291 -11.62 0.70 -0.87
CA ILE A 291 -11.72 0.89 -2.33
C ILE A 291 -11.59 -0.44 -3.04
N TYR A 292 -12.55 -0.74 -3.92
CA TYR A 292 -12.45 -1.83 -4.89
C TYR A 292 -12.36 -1.26 -6.31
N ALA A 293 -11.21 -1.40 -6.96
CA ALA A 293 -11.02 -1.01 -8.36
C ALA A 293 -10.71 -2.21 -9.27
N ARG A 294 -11.49 -2.37 -10.35
CA ARG A 294 -11.36 -3.51 -11.28
C ARG A 294 -11.37 -3.08 -12.74
N ASN A 295 -10.51 -3.65 -13.56
CA ASN A 295 -10.38 -3.33 -15.00
C ASN A 295 -10.24 -1.81 -15.27
N CYS A 296 -9.54 -1.08 -14.40
CA CYS A 296 -9.41 0.37 -14.51
C CYS A 296 -8.06 0.78 -15.09
N GLN A 297 -8.03 1.93 -15.75
CA GLN A 297 -6.81 2.49 -16.35
C GLN A 297 -6.64 3.94 -15.94
N ASP A 298 -5.40 4.37 -15.72
CA ASP A 298 -5.07 5.76 -15.34
C ASP A 298 -5.84 6.22 -14.10
N VAL A 299 -5.65 5.51 -12.99
CA VAL A 299 -6.30 5.82 -11.70
C VAL A 299 -5.30 6.41 -10.72
N ARG A 300 -5.68 7.52 -10.08
CA ARG A 300 -4.88 8.18 -9.05
C ARG A 300 -5.65 8.29 -7.74
N PHE A 301 -5.04 7.78 -6.67
CA PHE A 301 -5.47 8.00 -5.29
C PHE A 301 -4.45 8.92 -4.62
N ASP A 302 -4.89 10.07 -4.10
CA ASP A 302 -4.01 11.08 -3.52
C ASP A 302 -4.55 11.54 -2.16
N ARG A 303 -3.77 11.34 -1.09
CA ARG A 303 -4.14 11.66 0.30
C ARG A 303 -5.46 11.03 0.75
N CYS A 304 -5.75 9.81 0.28
CA CYS A 304 -6.95 9.07 0.67
C CYS A 304 -6.72 8.21 1.90
N LYS A 305 -7.78 7.96 2.67
CA LYS A 305 -7.70 7.16 3.89
C LYS A 305 -8.78 6.10 3.92
N ALA A 306 -8.40 4.82 4.03
CA ALA A 306 -9.29 3.71 4.35
C ALA A 306 -9.06 3.29 5.81
N GLU A 307 -10.13 3.22 6.60
CA GLU A 307 -10.08 2.86 8.01
C GLU A 307 -11.26 1.96 8.37
N ASP A 308 -11.00 0.97 9.22
CA ASP A 308 -12.03 0.03 9.72
C ASP A 308 -12.73 -0.71 8.57
N TYR A 309 -12.07 -1.73 8.05
CA TYR A 309 -12.58 -2.55 6.94
C TYR A 309 -12.35 -4.03 7.20
N THR A 310 -13.29 -4.86 6.76
CA THR A 310 -13.25 -6.31 7.03
C THR A 310 -12.40 -7.10 6.05
N ARG A 311 -12.00 -6.53 4.90
CA ARG A 311 -11.16 -7.22 3.91
C ARG A 311 -9.91 -6.43 3.54
N ILE A 312 -9.95 -5.50 2.60
CA ILE A 312 -8.76 -4.78 2.13
C ILE A 312 -9.00 -3.27 2.09
N GLY A 313 -8.03 -2.46 2.51
CA GLY A 313 -8.16 -1.00 2.45
C GLY A 313 -8.28 -0.49 1.02
N PHE A 314 -7.30 -0.83 0.17
CA PHE A 314 -7.29 -0.51 -1.26
C PHE A 314 -6.97 -1.76 -2.09
N VAL A 315 -7.91 -2.20 -2.93
CA VAL A 315 -7.70 -3.35 -3.82
C VAL A 315 -7.78 -2.97 -5.30
N LEU A 316 -6.79 -3.46 -6.06
CA LEU A 316 -6.80 -3.51 -7.52
C LEU A 316 -6.94 -4.94 -8.00
N GLU A 317 -7.83 -5.15 -8.96
CA GLU A 317 -8.09 -6.47 -9.54
C GLU A 317 -8.41 -6.39 -11.04
N GLY A 318 -8.41 -7.54 -11.71
CA GLY A 318 -8.91 -7.68 -13.08
C GLY A 318 -8.28 -6.70 -14.06
N GLY A 319 -6.97 -6.66 -14.22
CA GLY A 319 -6.35 -5.91 -15.31
C GLY A 319 -6.25 -4.40 -15.10
N CYS A 320 -6.10 -3.91 -13.86
CA CYS A 320 -5.84 -2.49 -13.64
C CYS A 320 -4.44 -2.08 -14.14
N VAL A 321 -4.33 -0.94 -14.84
CA VAL A 321 -3.06 -0.47 -15.42
C VAL A 321 -2.83 1.01 -15.13
N ASN A 322 -1.57 1.36 -14.87
CA ASN A 322 -1.15 2.74 -14.56
C ASN A 322 -1.95 3.33 -13.39
N VAL A 323 -1.74 2.74 -12.22
CA VAL A 323 -2.42 3.16 -10.99
C VAL A 323 -1.40 3.73 -10.00
N SER A 324 -1.72 4.85 -9.39
CA SER A 324 -0.85 5.50 -8.41
C SER A 324 -1.57 5.77 -7.09
N TYR A 325 -0.87 5.53 -5.99
CA TYR A 325 -1.23 5.91 -4.64
C TYR A 325 -0.18 6.88 -4.11
N SER A 326 -0.59 8.06 -3.66
CA SER A 326 0.30 9.05 -3.05
C SER A 326 -0.25 9.45 -1.69
N GLN A 327 0.55 9.28 -0.64
CA GLN A 327 0.20 9.70 0.73
C GLN A 327 -1.12 9.09 1.23
N CYS A 328 -1.42 7.86 0.80
CA CYS A 328 -2.64 7.14 1.21
C CYS A 328 -2.40 6.32 2.48
N TYR A 329 -3.46 6.17 3.29
CA TYR A 329 -3.42 5.48 4.58
C TYR A 329 -4.45 4.35 4.63
N ALA A 330 -4.03 3.14 4.96
CA ALA A 330 -4.92 1.99 5.14
C ALA A 330 -4.70 1.38 6.54
N ARG A 331 -5.70 1.50 7.43
CA ARG A 331 -5.51 1.12 8.83
C ARG A 331 -6.67 0.42 9.50
N TYR A 332 -6.34 -0.35 10.52
CA TYR A 332 -7.30 -1.10 11.34
C TYR A 332 -8.15 -2.05 10.49
N GLY A 333 -7.53 -2.70 9.51
CA GLY A 333 -8.16 -3.80 8.79
C GLY A 333 -8.28 -5.03 9.68
N HIS A 334 -9.47 -5.60 9.80
CA HIS A 334 -9.72 -6.74 10.68
C HIS A 334 -10.68 -7.75 10.03
N ASP A 335 -10.99 -8.82 10.76
CA ASP A 335 -12.03 -9.81 10.43
C ASP A 335 -12.06 -10.23 8.96
N SER A 336 -10.87 -10.52 8.42
CA SER A 336 -10.64 -10.92 7.02
C SER A 336 -11.74 -11.85 6.50
N SER A 337 -11.97 -11.84 5.19
CA SER A 337 -12.99 -12.68 4.52
C SER A 337 -13.09 -14.14 5.03
N ARG A 338 -11.98 -14.72 5.52
CA ARG A 338 -11.89 -16.05 6.14
C ARG A 338 -12.83 -16.27 7.32
N GLN A 339 -13.07 -15.25 8.14
CA GLN A 339 -13.99 -15.37 9.28
C GLN A 339 -15.46 -15.52 8.86
N TYR A 340 -15.80 -15.09 7.63
CA TYR A 340 -17.11 -15.29 6.99
C TYR A 340 -17.15 -16.48 6.03
N GLY A 341 -16.17 -17.40 6.12
CA GLY A 341 -16.08 -18.59 5.25
C GLY A 341 -15.39 -18.37 3.90
N GLY A 342 -14.79 -17.19 3.69
CA GLY A 342 -13.95 -16.89 2.53
C GLY A 342 -12.52 -17.45 2.64
N GLY A 343 -11.68 -17.09 1.66
CA GLY A 343 -10.28 -17.55 1.58
C GLY A 343 -9.23 -16.44 1.57
N GLU A 344 -9.63 -15.18 1.52
CA GLU A 344 -8.73 -14.04 1.31
C GLU A 344 -8.27 -13.43 2.63
N PHE A 345 -7.01 -13.00 2.63
CA PHE A 345 -6.36 -12.37 3.77
C PHE A 345 -6.69 -10.88 3.84
N ASN A 346 -6.64 -10.34 5.06
CA ASN A 346 -6.78 -8.90 5.26
C ASN A 346 -5.50 -8.17 4.82
N ALA A 347 -5.64 -6.99 4.23
CA ALA A 347 -4.50 -6.17 3.86
C ALA A 347 -4.78 -4.67 3.85
N GLY A 348 -3.75 -3.85 4.04
CA GLY A 348 -3.83 -2.41 3.77
C GLY A 348 -4.00 -2.12 2.28
N PHE A 349 -3.04 -2.58 1.48
CA PHE A 349 -3.02 -2.40 0.03
C PHE A 349 -2.83 -3.75 -0.66
N TRP A 350 -3.61 -4.00 -1.71
CA TRP A 350 -3.51 -5.22 -2.51
C TRP A 350 -3.62 -4.89 -4.00
N ALA A 351 -2.54 -5.09 -4.75
CA ALA A 351 -2.60 -5.07 -6.20
C ALA A 351 -2.35 -6.47 -6.75
N GLU A 352 -3.38 -7.03 -7.36
CA GLU A 352 -3.31 -8.30 -8.07
C GLU A 352 -3.89 -8.14 -9.47
N ASN A 353 -3.46 -8.99 -10.41
CA ASN A 353 -3.90 -8.92 -11.80
C ASN A 353 -3.69 -7.52 -12.40
N SER A 354 -2.67 -6.77 -11.96
CA SER A 354 -2.50 -5.35 -12.27
C SER A 354 -1.06 -5.04 -12.71
N GLU A 355 -0.85 -3.92 -13.40
CA GLU A 355 0.44 -3.56 -14.01
C GLU A 355 0.74 -2.07 -13.89
N THR A 356 2.01 -1.73 -13.68
CA THR A 356 2.45 -0.33 -13.53
C THR A 356 1.72 0.33 -12.36
N VAL A 357 1.91 -0.24 -11.16
CA VAL A 357 1.32 0.26 -9.92
C VAL A 357 2.39 0.90 -9.05
N THR A 358 2.14 2.14 -8.62
CA THR A 358 3.07 2.90 -7.76
C THR A 358 2.43 3.26 -6.43
N TYR A 359 3.13 2.97 -5.35
CA TYR A 359 2.83 3.45 -4.00
C TYR A 359 3.93 4.42 -3.58
N ALA A 360 3.57 5.65 -3.22
CA ALA A 360 4.51 6.67 -2.79
C ALA A 360 4.05 7.27 -1.45
N GLN A 361 4.87 7.14 -0.41
CA GLN A 361 4.61 7.68 0.93
C GLN A 361 3.29 7.15 1.54
N CYS A 362 2.91 5.92 1.20
CA CYS A 362 1.71 5.28 1.73
C CYS A 362 1.99 4.58 3.07
N VAL A 363 0.97 4.48 3.92
CA VAL A 363 1.06 3.83 5.24
C VAL A 363 0.03 2.72 5.37
N ALA A 364 0.49 1.52 5.74
CA ALA A 364 -0.36 0.40 6.14
C ALA A 364 -0.16 0.10 7.63
N GLU A 365 -1.21 0.26 8.44
CA GLU A 365 -1.09 0.25 9.91
C GLU A 365 -2.12 -0.70 10.55
N ASN A 366 -1.70 -1.53 11.49
CA ASN A 366 -2.58 -2.35 12.32
C ASN A 366 -3.60 -3.16 11.50
N ASN A 367 -3.18 -3.71 10.36
CA ASN A 367 -3.96 -4.72 9.64
C ASN A 367 -3.65 -6.09 10.22
N THR A 368 -4.69 -6.88 10.46
CA THR A 368 -4.57 -8.21 11.08
C THR A 368 -3.64 -9.18 10.33
N ASP A 369 -3.40 -8.99 9.03
CA ASP A 369 -2.48 -9.83 8.26
C ASP A 369 -1.42 -9.03 7.49
N ARG A 370 -1.76 -8.29 6.43
CA ARG A 370 -0.75 -7.74 5.49
C ARG A 370 -0.73 -6.22 5.42
N GLY A 371 0.46 -5.63 5.29
CA GLY A 371 0.61 -4.22 4.94
C GLY A 371 0.34 -3.98 3.45
N PHE A 372 1.31 -4.36 2.61
CA PHE A 372 1.23 -4.24 1.16
C PHE A 372 1.31 -5.61 0.48
N VAL A 373 0.52 -5.83 -0.57
CA VAL A 373 0.57 -7.02 -1.42
C VAL A 373 0.66 -6.61 -2.87
N VAL A 374 1.67 -7.14 -3.56
CA VAL A 374 1.80 -7.04 -5.02
C VAL A 374 1.92 -8.44 -5.64
N ASN A 375 1.08 -8.70 -6.64
CA ASN A 375 1.01 -9.99 -7.32
C ASN A 375 0.68 -9.80 -8.80
N THR A 376 1.34 -10.56 -9.68
CA THR A 376 1.00 -10.64 -11.11
C THR A 376 -0.43 -11.15 -11.32
N GLY A 377 -0.86 -12.12 -10.51
CA GLY A 377 -2.16 -12.79 -10.65
C GLY A 377 -2.31 -13.56 -11.96
N SER A 378 -3.42 -14.29 -12.13
CA SER A 378 -3.65 -15.15 -13.31
C SER A 378 -4.20 -14.41 -14.53
N SER A 379 -4.65 -13.17 -14.35
CA SER A 379 -5.61 -12.52 -15.26
C SER A 379 -5.28 -11.05 -15.55
N ARG A 380 -4.01 -10.63 -15.40
CA ARG A 380 -3.57 -9.29 -15.83
C ARG A 380 -3.58 -9.15 -17.37
N LEU A 381 -3.60 -7.92 -17.88
CA LEU A 381 -3.72 -7.63 -19.32
C LEU A 381 -2.47 -7.94 -20.16
N LYS A 382 -1.32 -8.10 -19.52
CA LYS A 382 0.01 -8.28 -20.12
C LYS A 382 0.41 -7.17 -21.10
N LEU A 383 0.06 -5.91 -20.78
CA LEU A 383 0.49 -4.73 -21.55
C LEU A 383 1.98 -4.42 -21.33
N THR A 384 2.51 -4.74 -20.14
CA THR A 384 3.94 -4.74 -19.85
C THR A 384 4.45 -6.14 -19.55
N THR A 385 5.70 -6.42 -19.91
CA THR A 385 6.43 -7.62 -19.47
C THR A 385 7.85 -7.18 -19.08
N PRO A 386 8.21 -7.17 -17.78
CA PRO A 386 7.44 -7.67 -16.63
C PRO A 386 6.27 -6.78 -16.18
N ALA A 387 5.40 -7.29 -15.29
CA ALA A 387 4.47 -6.46 -14.51
C ALA A 387 5.26 -5.61 -13.51
N VAL A 388 5.10 -4.29 -13.57
CA VAL A 388 5.93 -3.34 -12.80
C VAL A 388 5.20 -2.85 -11.56
N PHE A 389 5.86 -2.94 -10.41
CA PHE A 389 5.39 -2.39 -9.13
C PHE A 389 6.50 -1.54 -8.48
N VAL A 390 6.14 -0.37 -7.97
CA VAL A 390 7.06 0.53 -7.26
C VAL A 390 6.48 0.87 -5.89
N LEU A 391 7.27 0.67 -4.84
CA LEU A 391 7.01 1.16 -3.49
C LEU A 391 8.14 2.12 -3.13
N ASP A 392 7.81 3.38 -2.90
CA ASP A 392 8.77 4.42 -2.54
C ASP A 392 8.33 5.09 -1.23
N SER A 393 9.21 5.01 -0.24
CA SER A 393 9.03 5.66 1.07
C SER A 393 7.75 5.22 1.79
N CYS A 394 7.31 3.97 1.60
CA CYS A 394 6.13 3.39 2.25
C CYS A 394 6.44 2.90 3.66
N ILE A 395 5.46 2.98 4.55
CA ILE A 395 5.60 2.57 5.96
C ILE A 395 4.58 1.48 6.28
N VAL A 396 5.04 0.44 6.97
CA VAL A 396 4.19 -0.60 7.56
C VAL A 396 4.38 -0.60 9.08
N LEU A 397 3.27 -0.54 9.82
CA LEU A 397 3.25 -0.47 11.29
C LEU A 397 2.37 -1.57 11.86
N ASP A 398 2.93 -2.51 12.63
CA ASP A 398 2.18 -3.49 13.42
C ASP A 398 1.21 -4.37 12.58
N ASN A 399 1.66 -4.78 11.40
CA ASN A 399 0.97 -5.78 10.57
C ASN A 399 1.69 -7.13 10.77
N LEU A 400 0.98 -8.27 10.73
CA LEU A 400 1.62 -9.59 10.87
C LEU A 400 2.71 -9.82 9.79
N ASN A 401 2.40 -9.46 8.56
CA ASN A 401 3.26 -9.50 7.39
C ASN A 401 3.40 -8.08 6.82
N GLY A 402 4.65 -7.60 6.68
CA GLY A 402 4.91 -6.23 6.22
C GLY A 402 4.56 -6.01 4.75
N ILE A 403 5.46 -6.41 3.85
CA ILE A 403 5.30 -6.28 2.41
C ILE A 403 5.37 -7.67 1.77
N VAL A 404 4.39 -8.01 0.93
CA VAL A 404 4.32 -9.29 0.23
C VAL A 404 4.45 -9.07 -1.27
N ILE A 405 5.52 -9.58 -1.84
CA ILE A 405 5.82 -9.61 -3.26
C ILE A 405 5.68 -11.04 -3.74
N SER A 406 4.82 -11.26 -4.74
CA SER A 406 4.60 -12.60 -5.25
C SER A 406 4.41 -12.67 -6.75
N ASN A 407 4.91 -13.75 -7.35
CA ASN A 407 4.56 -14.23 -8.67
C ASN A 407 4.45 -15.75 -8.59
N ASN A 408 3.33 -16.31 -9.02
CA ASN A 408 3.11 -17.77 -9.02
C ASN A 408 3.23 -18.39 -10.42
N PHE A 409 3.54 -17.61 -11.45
CA PHE A 409 3.49 -18.03 -12.85
C PHE A 409 4.90 -18.03 -13.47
N THR A 410 5.19 -19.01 -14.31
CA THR A 410 6.50 -19.13 -14.99
C THR A 410 6.56 -18.44 -16.34
N ASP A 411 5.41 -18.37 -17.01
CA ASP A 411 5.21 -17.71 -18.31
C ASP A 411 5.00 -16.20 -18.16
N ASP A 412 5.03 -15.70 -16.94
CA ASP A 412 4.84 -14.31 -16.59
C ASP A 412 5.90 -13.85 -15.60
N SER A 413 6.24 -12.56 -15.59
CA SER A 413 7.31 -12.01 -14.75
C SER A 413 6.91 -10.72 -14.06
N VAL A 414 7.50 -10.50 -12.89
CA VAL A 414 7.32 -9.31 -12.06
C VAL A 414 8.63 -8.53 -11.91
N ALA A 415 8.54 -7.20 -11.93
CA ALA A 415 9.62 -6.31 -11.54
C ALA A 415 9.14 -5.42 -10.40
N VAL A 416 9.72 -5.60 -9.21
CA VAL A 416 9.40 -4.80 -8.03
C VAL A 416 10.60 -4.00 -7.58
N THR A 417 10.39 -2.70 -7.36
CA THR A 417 11.36 -1.84 -6.68
C THR A 417 10.74 -1.31 -5.40
N CYS A 418 11.38 -1.60 -4.27
CA CYS A 418 11.04 -1.10 -2.95
C CYS A 418 12.20 -0.23 -2.49
N SER A 419 11.97 1.07 -2.28
CA SER A 419 13.03 2.03 -1.93
C SER A 419 12.61 2.89 -0.75
N ASN A 420 13.50 3.08 0.23
CA ASN A 420 13.24 3.88 1.44
C ASN A 420 12.01 3.43 2.25
N CYS A 421 11.56 2.19 2.08
CA CYS A 421 10.40 1.67 2.81
C CYS A 421 10.80 1.15 4.19
N ALA A 422 9.91 1.27 5.15
CA ALA A 422 10.13 0.84 6.52
C ALA A 422 9.03 -0.10 7.01
N VAL A 423 9.41 -1.18 7.68
CA VAL A 423 8.50 -2.13 8.33
C VAL A 423 8.83 -2.16 9.82
N PHE A 424 7.84 -1.85 10.65
CA PHE A 424 7.97 -1.83 12.11
C PHE A 424 6.95 -2.76 12.75
N GLY A 425 7.36 -3.47 13.80
CA GLY A 425 6.46 -4.28 14.61
C GLY A 425 5.83 -5.48 13.89
N SER A 426 6.40 -5.90 12.75
CA SER A 426 5.92 -7.09 12.02
C SER A 426 6.65 -8.35 12.44
N GLN A 427 5.95 -9.49 12.43
CA GLN A 427 6.59 -10.80 12.64
C GLN A 427 7.40 -11.20 11.39
N ASN A 428 6.87 -10.93 10.20
CA ASN A 428 7.56 -11.13 8.93
C ASN A 428 7.68 -9.78 8.21
N GLY A 429 8.90 -9.36 7.87
CA GLY A 429 9.16 -8.07 7.23
C GLY A 429 8.72 -8.03 5.77
N ILE A 430 9.60 -8.44 4.85
CA ILE A 430 9.34 -8.44 3.40
C ILE A 430 9.39 -9.87 2.86
N ASN A 431 8.26 -10.34 2.33
CA ASN A 431 8.10 -11.68 1.76
C ASN A 431 8.21 -11.62 0.24
N VAL A 432 9.18 -12.31 -0.34
CA VAL A 432 9.47 -12.38 -1.78
C VAL A 432 9.28 -13.81 -2.25
N ASN A 433 8.24 -14.06 -3.06
CA ASN A 433 7.91 -15.39 -3.58
C ASN A 433 7.88 -15.36 -5.11
N LEU A 434 8.86 -15.95 -5.76
CA LEU A 434 9.07 -15.82 -7.22
C LEU A 434 8.88 -17.18 -7.91
N SER A 435 8.59 -17.14 -9.22
CA SER A 435 8.38 -18.34 -10.04
C SER A 435 9.02 -18.24 -11.42
N SER A 436 9.28 -17.05 -11.95
CA SER A 436 9.80 -16.83 -13.29
C SER A 436 11.26 -16.42 -13.31
N ALA A 437 11.99 -16.82 -14.36
CA ALA A 437 13.43 -16.55 -14.48
C ALA A 437 13.73 -15.07 -14.73
N ASN A 438 12.71 -14.33 -15.16
CA ASN A 438 12.77 -12.91 -15.42
C ASN A 438 12.23 -12.08 -14.25
N ASP A 439 11.84 -12.72 -13.14
CA ASP A 439 11.42 -11.99 -11.94
C ASP A 439 12.61 -11.20 -11.36
N THR A 440 12.37 -9.92 -11.08
CA THR A 440 13.36 -9.03 -10.48
C THR A 440 12.78 -8.29 -9.28
N VAL A 441 13.50 -8.31 -8.16
CA VAL A 441 13.15 -7.58 -6.95
C VAL A 441 14.37 -6.79 -6.47
N ARG A 442 14.18 -5.48 -6.28
CA ARG A 442 15.20 -4.58 -5.72
C ARG A 442 14.67 -3.97 -4.43
N LEU A 443 15.35 -4.23 -3.34
CA LEU A 443 15.10 -3.66 -2.03
C LEU A 443 16.28 -2.74 -1.70
N ASN A 444 16.04 -1.43 -1.70
CA ASN A 444 17.07 -0.42 -1.51
C ASN A 444 16.73 0.45 -0.29
N GLN A 445 17.67 0.62 0.63
CA GLN A 445 17.49 1.52 1.77
C GLN A 445 16.23 1.19 2.60
N CYS A 446 15.88 -0.10 2.71
CA CYS A 446 14.75 -0.52 3.50
C CYS A 446 15.14 -0.67 4.98
N PHE A 447 14.21 -0.34 5.88
CA PHE A 447 14.35 -0.57 7.31
C PHE A 447 13.37 -1.67 7.75
N VAL A 448 13.84 -2.67 8.49
CA VAL A 448 13.00 -3.76 9.00
C VAL A 448 13.26 -3.95 10.49
N GLN A 449 12.26 -3.67 11.32
CA GLN A 449 12.24 -3.99 12.74
C GLN A 449 11.22 -5.09 13.00
N LEU A 450 11.71 -6.22 13.51
CA LEU A 450 10.90 -7.41 13.74
C LEU A 450 10.42 -7.48 15.17
N THR A 451 9.19 -7.97 15.36
CA THR A 451 8.68 -8.40 16.67
C THR A 451 8.56 -9.91 16.73
N SER A 452 8.71 -10.49 17.92
CA SER A 452 8.54 -11.94 18.14
C SER A 452 7.78 -12.23 19.43
N GLU A 453 6.87 -13.19 19.36
CA GLU A 453 6.33 -13.89 20.53
C GLU A 453 7.17 -15.14 20.82
N SER A 454 7.14 -15.61 22.08
CA SER A 454 7.93 -16.77 22.51
C SER A 454 7.61 -18.02 21.66
N GLY A 455 8.67 -18.67 21.16
CA GLY A 455 8.55 -19.88 20.33
C GLY A 455 8.10 -19.65 18.88
N ILE A 456 7.88 -18.40 18.44
CA ILE A 456 7.47 -18.07 17.08
C ILE A 456 8.63 -17.42 16.33
N SER A 457 9.01 -18.00 15.18
CA SER A 457 10.08 -17.47 14.34
C SER A 457 9.66 -16.17 13.64
N CYS A 458 10.46 -15.13 13.83
CA CYS A 458 10.42 -13.88 13.06
C CYS A 458 11.46 -13.88 11.94
N LYS A 459 11.15 -13.21 10.82
CA LYS A 459 11.97 -13.22 9.60
C LYS A 459 11.96 -11.85 8.94
N GLY A 460 13.15 -11.30 8.69
CA GLY A 460 13.34 -9.98 8.08
C GLY A 460 12.83 -9.95 6.65
N ILE A 461 13.61 -10.54 5.76
CA ILE A 461 13.30 -10.73 4.35
C ILE A 461 13.25 -12.22 4.09
N ILE A 462 12.09 -12.69 3.64
CA ILE A 462 11.90 -14.07 3.21
C ILE A 462 12.00 -14.11 1.70
N CYS A 463 12.89 -14.94 1.16
CA CYS A 463 12.94 -15.20 -0.26
C CYS A 463 12.61 -16.67 -0.52
N SER A 464 11.66 -16.92 -1.41
CA SER A 464 11.35 -18.26 -1.88
C SER A 464 11.17 -18.28 -3.39
N ASN A 465 11.53 -19.42 -3.99
CA ASN A 465 11.26 -19.69 -5.38
C ASN A 465 10.59 -21.07 -5.51
N LYS A 466 9.47 -21.12 -6.24
CA LYS A 466 8.70 -22.36 -6.42
C LYS A 466 9.21 -23.19 -7.60
N LEU A 467 9.92 -22.61 -8.57
CA LEU A 467 10.24 -23.25 -9.85
C LEU A 467 11.66 -22.92 -10.34
N THR A 468 12.21 -23.74 -11.24
CA THR A 468 13.60 -23.63 -11.71
C THR A 468 13.84 -22.33 -12.48
N SER A 469 14.21 -21.25 -11.80
CA SER A 469 14.24 -19.95 -12.45
C SER A 469 15.31 -19.00 -11.88
N ASN A 470 16.11 -18.40 -12.78
CA ASN A 470 17.22 -17.49 -12.49
C ASN A 470 16.77 -16.08 -12.02
N ALA A 471 15.67 -16.00 -11.26
CA ALA A 471 15.17 -14.74 -10.71
C ALA A 471 16.28 -13.98 -9.97
N SER A 472 16.16 -12.64 -9.89
CA SER A 472 17.14 -11.80 -9.22
C SER A 472 16.52 -11.04 -8.06
N VAL A 473 17.10 -11.23 -6.87
CA VAL A 473 16.79 -10.44 -5.68
C VAL A 473 18.04 -9.68 -5.26
N THR A 474 17.92 -8.35 -5.22
CA THR A 474 18.99 -7.45 -4.74
C THR A 474 18.51 -6.74 -3.49
N ILE A 475 19.32 -6.80 -2.44
CA ILE A 475 19.08 -6.18 -1.14
C ILE A 475 20.29 -5.29 -0.86
N ARG A 476 20.07 -3.98 -0.80
CA ARG A 476 21.16 -3.01 -0.80
C ARG A 476 20.88 -1.88 0.19
N ASP A 477 21.88 -1.54 1.02
CA ASP A 477 21.80 -0.45 1.99
C ASP A 477 20.63 -0.61 3.00
N CYS A 478 20.19 -1.85 3.26
CA CYS A 478 19.07 -2.12 4.17
C CYS A 478 19.52 -2.29 5.63
N VAL A 479 18.65 -1.88 6.56
CA VAL A 479 18.90 -1.95 8.01
C VAL A 479 17.92 -2.93 8.67
N PHE A 480 18.46 -3.83 9.50
CA PHE A 480 17.69 -4.82 10.26
C PHE A 480 17.81 -4.55 11.76
N ASP A 481 16.71 -4.23 12.40
CA ASP A 481 16.65 -3.89 13.82
C ASP A 481 16.04 -5.03 14.65
N HIS A 482 16.83 -5.55 15.60
CA HIS A 482 16.46 -6.64 16.50
C HIS A 482 16.01 -6.15 17.88
N SER A 483 15.79 -4.85 18.07
CA SER A 483 15.45 -4.26 19.38
C SER A 483 14.14 -4.77 20.00
N LEU A 484 13.20 -5.24 19.18
CA LEU A 484 11.92 -5.81 19.63
C LEU A 484 11.90 -7.35 19.61
N VAL A 485 13.03 -8.00 19.29
CA VAL A 485 13.15 -9.47 19.31
C VAL A 485 13.48 -9.93 20.72
N THR A 486 12.57 -10.70 21.32
CA THR A 486 12.66 -11.18 22.71
C THR A 486 13.54 -12.42 22.88
N GLU A 487 13.59 -13.32 21.88
CA GLU A 487 14.36 -14.57 21.91
C GLU A 487 15.49 -14.57 20.85
N ARG A 488 16.53 -13.76 21.07
CA ARG A 488 17.65 -13.60 20.12
C ARG A 488 18.42 -14.89 19.81
N SER A 489 18.44 -15.85 20.73
CA SER A 489 19.09 -17.16 20.52
C SER A 489 18.52 -17.96 19.34
N MET A 490 17.31 -17.65 18.88
CA MET A 490 16.72 -18.24 17.67
C MET A 490 17.53 -17.90 16.40
N PHE A 491 18.18 -16.74 16.35
CA PHE A 491 18.96 -16.29 15.21
C PHE A 491 20.26 -17.09 15.08
N ASP A 492 20.91 -17.44 16.19
CA ASP A 492 22.12 -18.25 16.22
C ASP A 492 21.86 -19.76 16.03
N SER A 493 20.64 -20.22 16.25
CA SER A 493 20.32 -21.65 16.20
C SER A 493 20.46 -22.23 14.79
N SER A 494 21.05 -23.42 14.66
CA SER A 494 21.13 -24.12 13.36
C SER A 494 19.84 -24.81 12.91
N THR A 495 18.81 -24.88 13.77
CA THR A 495 17.54 -25.59 13.50
C THR A 495 16.33 -24.66 13.35
N PHE A 496 16.34 -23.49 13.98
CA PHE A 496 15.27 -22.50 13.82
C PHE A 496 15.36 -21.78 12.47
N ALA A 497 14.22 -21.29 12.00
CA ALA A 497 14.08 -20.63 10.70
C ALA A 497 14.10 -19.08 10.79
N ALA A 498 14.55 -18.53 11.92
CA ALA A 498 14.68 -17.09 12.14
C ALA A 498 15.94 -16.53 11.46
N GLY A 499 15.88 -15.26 11.06
CA GLY A 499 16.98 -14.55 10.43
C GLY A 499 16.55 -13.26 9.75
N ASP A 500 17.52 -12.43 9.39
CA ASP A 500 17.30 -11.17 8.68
C ASP A 500 17.03 -11.40 7.21
N ILE A 501 17.74 -12.35 6.61
CA ILE A 501 17.52 -12.76 5.22
C ILE A 501 17.44 -14.28 5.24
N VAL A 502 16.25 -14.81 4.94
CA VAL A 502 15.98 -16.24 5.00
C VAL A 502 15.50 -16.74 3.65
N VAL A 503 16.22 -17.73 3.11
CA VAL A 503 15.92 -18.32 1.80
C VAL A 503 15.33 -19.73 1.93
N PHE A 504 14.17 -19.95 1.29
CA PHE A 504 13.47 -21.23 1.20
C PHE A 504 13.27 -21.69 -0.25
N GLY A 505 12.93 -22.97 -0.43
CA GLY A 505 12.59 -23.57 -1.73
C GLY A 505 13.76 -24.28 -2.41
N GLU A 506 13.45 -25.28 -3.25
CA GLU A 506 14.47 -26.17 -3.86
C GLU A 506 15.06 -25.61 -5.18
N THR A 507 14.74 -24.37 -5.56
CA THR A 507 15.00 -23.84 -6.90
C THR A 507 15.80 -22.53 -6.93
N GLN A 508 16.56 -22.36 -8.02
CA GLN A 508 17.82 -21.62 -8.11
C GLN A 508 17.71 -20.14 -8.55
N PHE A 509 17.65 -19.19 -7.61
CA PHE A 509 17.71 -17.74 -7.93
C PHE A 509 19.06 -17.08 -7.54
N ASN A 510 19.29 -15.86 -8.03
CA ASN A 510 20.46 -15.03 -7.71
C ASN A 510 20.12 -14.04 -6.60
N LEU A 511 20.85 -14.10 -5.49
CA LEU A 511 20.72 -13.18 -4.37
C LEU A 511 21.97 -12.31 -4.27
N SER A 512 21.79 -11.00 -4.19
CA SER A 512 22.83 -10.02 -3.90
C SER A 512 22.48 -9.27 -2.62
N VAL A 513 23.40 -9.25 -1.66
CA VAL A 513 23.29 -8.51 -0.39
C VAL A 513 24.49 -7.57 -0.29
N ASP A 514 24.27 -6.27 -0.12
CA ASP A 514 25.34 -5.28 -0.24
C ASP A 514 25.12 -4.11 0.73
N ARG A 515 26.11 -3.81 1.58
CA ARG A 515 26.05 -2.77 2.62
C ARG A 515 24.81 -2.84 3.52
N CYS A 516 24.40 -4.06 3.88
CA CYS A 516 23.34 -4.25 4.86
C CYS A 516 23.91 -4.20 6.28
N ALA A 517 23.14 -3.71 7.25
CA ALA A 517 23.62 -3.52 8.61
C ALA A 517 22.51 -3.66 9.66
N CYS A 518 22.90 -3.72 10.92
CA CYS A 518 22.03 -3.47 12.07
C CYS A 518 22.23 -2.03 12.58
N PRO A 519 21.27 -1.44 13.33
CA PRO A 519 21.47 -0.14 13.97
C PRO A 519 22.68 -0.11 14.91
N ASP A 520 22.92 -1.21 15.63
CA ASP A 520 24.17 -1.44 16.34
C ASP A 520 25.23 -1.98 15.36
N PRO A 521 26.34 -1.25 15.10
CA PRO A 521 27.35 -1.66 14.14
C PRO A 521 28.18 -2.88 14.58
N SER A 522 28.05 -3.31 15.85
CA SER A 522 28.66 -4.53 16.37
C SER A 522 27.79 -5.77 16.15
N GLU A 523 26.49 -5.58 15.86
CA GLU A 523 25.57 -6.68 15.58
C GLU A 523 25.62 -7.09 14.10
N PRO A 524 25.74 -8.39 13.80
CA PRO A 524 25.71 -8.90 12.44
C PRO A 524 24.28 -9.00 11.92
N ILE A 525 24.12 -8.92 10.60
CA ILE A 525 22.92 -9.48 9.98
C ILE A 525 23.00 -11.00 9.93
N TYR A 526 21.87 -11.67 10.05
CA TYR A 526 21.76 -13.13 10.01
C TYR A 526 21.26 -13.61 8.65
N LEU A 527 22.16 -14.18 7.86
CA LEU A 527 21.86 -14.75 6.55
C LEU A 527 21.70 -16.27 6.66
N ARG A 528 20.50 -16.75 6.34
CA ARG A 528 20.15 -18.17 6.38
C ARG A 528 19.62 -18.65 5.05
N ILE A 529 20.12 -19.80 4.61
CA ILE A 529 19.72 -20.40 3.34
C ILE A 529 19.42 -21.87 3.55
N HIS A 530 18.14 -22.19 3.61
CA HIS A 530 17.63 -23.56 3.66
C HIS A 530 17.40 -24.13 2.26
N GLY A 531 17.02 -23.27 1.32
CA GLY A 531 16.75 -23.60 -0.08
C GLY A 531 17.98 -23.56 -0.99
N GLY A 532 17.82 -23.99 -2.24
CA GLY A 532 18.89 -24.02 -3.25
C GLY A 532 19.04 -22.70 -4.01
N VAL A 533 20.10 -21.94 -3.76
CA VAL A 533 20.41 -20.69 -4.49
C VAL A 533 21.43 -20.90 -5.62
N SER A 534 21.23 -20.23 -6.77
CA SER A 534 22.17 -20.27 -7.90
C SER A 534 23.47 -19.52 -7.58
N ARG A 535 23.32 -18.31 -7.05
CA ARG A 535 24.45 -17.49 -6.65
C ARG A 535 24.02 -16.62 -5.49
N VAL A 536 24.87 -16.58 -4.48
CA VAL A 536 24.78 -15.58 -3.41
C VAL A 536 26.04 -14.75 -3.47
N THR A 537 25.86 -13.44 -3.55
CA THR A 537 26.93 -12.46 -3.40
C THR A 537 26.61 -11.63 -2.18
N VAL A 538 27.53 -11.57 -1.23
CA VAL A 538 27.45 -10.69 -0.06
C VAL A 538 28.66 -9.78 -0.10
N ALA A 539 28.43 -8.47 0.01
CA ALA A 539 29.50 -7.49 0.01
C ALA A 539 29.34 -6.45 1.12
N ASP A 540 30.48 -5.97 1.64
CA ASP A 540 30.55 -4.80 2.54
C ASP A 540 29.61 -4.92 3.76
N THR A 541 29.50 -6.12 4.34
CA THR A 541 28.50 -6.47 5.36
C THR A 541 29.13 -7.24 6.52
N LEU A 542 28.73 -6.94 7.76
CA LEU A 542 28.98 -7.78 8.94
C LEU A 542 27.89 -8.86 8.99
N VAL A 543 28.27 -10.12 8.77
CA VAL A 543 27.30 -11.21 8.51
C VAL A 543 27.57 -12.45 9.37
N ASN A 544 26.51 -12.97 9.97
CA ASN A 544 26.48 -14.29 10.59
C ASN A 544 25.75 -15.29 9.68
N ILE A 545 26.25 -16.52 9.62
CA ILE A 545 25.75 -17.57 8.72
C ILE A 545 25.47 -18.83 9.54
N PRO A 546 24.38 -18.84 10.33
CA PRO A 546 24.05 -19.97 11.20
C PRO A 546 23.68 -21.24 10.43
N GLY A 547 23.30 -21.11 9.15
CA GLY A 547 22.98 -22.24 8.31
C GLY A 547 22.79 -21.87 6.85
N PHE A 548 23.65 -22.39 5.98
CA PHE A 548 23.58 -22.21 4.54
C PHE A 548 23.71 -23.59 3.90
N GLN A 549 22.61 -24.21 3.48
CA GLN A 549 22.59 -25.66 3.19
C GLN A 549 22.88 -25.99 1.72
N LYS A 550 22.26 -25.27 0.77
CA LYS A 550 22.32 -25.57 -0.67
C LYS A 550 22.62 -24.31 -1.48
N PHE A 551 23.70 -24.32 -2.26
CA PHE A 551 24.02 -23.24 -3.20
C PHE A 551 24.86 -23.78 -4.36
N LYS A 552 24.89 -23.10 -5.51
CA LYS A 552 25.93 -23.37 -6.53
C LYS A 552 27.17 -22.52 -6.30
N LYS A 553 27.01 -21.21 -6.06
CA LYS A 553 28.12 -20.28 -5.80
C LYS A 553 27.82 -19.37 -4.61
N ALA A 554 28.77 -19.26 -3.70
CA ALA A 554 28.75 -18.29 -2.61
C ALA A 554 30.00 -17.40 -2.70
N LEU A 555 29.79 -16.10 -2.84
CA LEU A 555 30.84 -15.09 -2.99
C LEU A 555 30.69 -14.06 -1.87
N PHE A 556 31.77 -13.86 -1.12
CA PHE A 556 31.85 -12.87 -0.05
C PHE A 556 33.00 -11.91 -0.36
N ASP A 557 32.72 -10.61 -0.34
CA ASP A 557 33.67 -9.56 -0.71
C ASP A 557 33.65 -8.43 0.33
N ARG A 558 34.77 -8.14 0.98
CA ARG A 558 34.84 -7.13 2.08
C ARG A 558 33.85 -7.38 3.21
N CYS A 559 33.56 -8.64 3.51
CA CYS A 559 32.67 -9.04 4.60
C CYS A 559 33.43 -9.24 5.91
N ARG A 560 32.75 -9.01 7.03
CA ARG A 560 33.23 -9.37 8.37
C ARG A 560 32.37 -10.49 8.93
N PHE A 561 33.00 -11.47 9.56
CA PHE A 561 32.34 -12.62 10.19
C PHE A 561 32.65 -12.61 11.70
N PRO A 562 31.64 -12.44 12.57
CA PRO A 562 31.84 -12.34 14.03
C PRO A 562 32.27 -13.68 14.65
N THR A 563 32.36 -13.76 15.99
CA THR A 563 32.85 -14.94 16.72
C THR A 563 31.92 -16.17 16.69
N GLY A 564 30.74 -16.05 16.09
CA GLY A 564 29.77 -17.13 15.92
C GLY A 564 30.29 -18.29 15.06
N GLU A 565 29.47 -19.33 14.94
CA GLU A 565 29.74 -20.44 14.03
C GLU A 565 29.08 -20.19 12.67
N HIS A 566 29.89 -20.17 11.62
CA HIS A 566 29.46 -19.99 10.23
C HIS A 566 29.43 -21.34 9.52
N ARG A 567 28.27 -21.71 8.98
CA ARG A 567 28.02 -23.02 8.38
C ARG A 567 27.65 -22.86 6.91
N LEU A 568 28.58 -23.20 6.02
CA LEU A 568 28.39 -23.14 4.57
C LEU A 568 28.44 -24.54 3.97
N GLY A 569 27.29 -24.95 3.49
CA GLY A 569 27.01 -26.17 2.78
C GLY A 569 26.59 -27.33 3.69
N LYS A 570 25.89 -28.30 3.08
CA LYS A 570 25.47 -29.56 3.71
C LYS A 570 25.34 -30.70 2.69
N ASP A 571 24.96 -30.39 1.44
CA ASP A 571 24.75 -31.35 0.36
C ASP A 571 25.76 -31.22 -0.79
N ILE A 572 25.98 -32.32 -1.52
CA ILE A 572 27.00 -32.54 -2.57
C ILE A 572 26.85 -31.72 -3.87
N SER A 573 25.91 -30.77 -3.95
CA SER A 573 25.62 -29.98 -5.17
C SER A 573 26.28 -28.59 -5.21
N SER A 574 27.14 -28.28 -4.23
CA SER A 574 27.79 -26.96 -4.08
C SER A 574 29.09 -26.84 -4.85
N ASN A 575 29.22 -25.84 -5.74
CA ASN A 575 30.30 -25.79 -6.74
C ASN A 575 31.44 -24.80 -6.42
N GLU A 576 31.17 -23.69 -5.75
CA GLU A 576 32.20 -22.67 -5.50
C GLU A 576 31.90 -21.85 -4.24
N ILE A 577 32.91 -21.72 -3.37
CA ILE A 577 32.92 -20.78 -2.26
C ILE A 577 34.12 -19.85 -2.44
N ARG A 578 33.90 -18.55 -2.42
CA ARG A 578 34.97 -17.55 -2.48
C ARG A 578 34.81 -16.49 -1.41
N PHE A 579 35.90 -16.20 -0.72
CA PHE A 579 36.06 -15.08 0.19
C PHE A 579 37.16 -14.16 -0.35
N HIS A 580 36.90 -12.87 -0.41
CA HIS A 580 37.82 -11.86 -0.93
C HIS A 580 37.85 -10.66 0.01
N HIS A 581 39.03 -10.28 0.52
CA HIS A 581 39.19 -9.16 1.45
C HIS A 581 38.29 -9.24 2.70
N CYS A 582 38.06 -10.43 3.23
CA CYS A 582 37.21 -10.64 4.40
C CYS A 582 38.02 -10.67 5.71
N HIS A 583 37.35 -10.39 6.83
CA HIS A 583 37.85 -10.65 8.18
C HIS A 583 36.96 -11.70 8.86
N VAL A 584 37.56 -12.70 9.49
CA VAL A 584 36.86 -13.83 10.11
C VAL A 584 37.32 -14.03 11.55
N ALA A 585 36.43 -13.77 12.50
CA ALA A 585 36.65 -13.97 13.93
C ALA A 585 35.98 -15.24 14.49
N GLY A 586 35.24 -15.97 13.65
CA GLY A 586 34.39 -17.09 14.03
C GLY A 586 34.82 -18.42 13.43
N ARG A 587 34.27 -19.51 13.99
CA ARG A 587 34.46 -20.86 13.43
C ARG A 587 33.81 -20.92 12.04
N MET A 588 34.49 -21.51 11.05
CA MET A 588 33.91 -21.75 9.73
C MET A 588 33.83 -23.22 9.42
N ASN A 589 32.63 -23.73 9.16
CA ASN A 589 32.41 -25.08 8.66
C ASN A 589 32.01 -25.03 7.19
N LEU A 590 32.89 -25.49 6.32
CA LEU A 590 32.73 -25.49 4.87
C LEU A 590 32.56 -26.92 4.36
N VAL A 591 31.38 -27.19 3.80
CA VAL A 591 31.02 -28.48 3.21
C VAL A 591 30.63 -28.26 1.75
N THR A 592 31.45 -28.70 0.81
CA THR A 592 31.22 -28.49 -0.63
C THR A 592 31.90 -29.60 -1.43
N THR A 593 31.46 -29.83 -2.67
CA THR A 593 32.14 -30.70 -3.64
C THR A 593 32.97 -29.91 -4.67
N GLY A 594 32.99 -28.59 -4.52
CA GLY A 594 33.55 -27.65 -5.47
C GLY A 594 34.84 -26.97 -5.01
N ARG A 595 35.18 -25.86 -5.68
CA ARG A 595 36.36 -25.05 -5.37
C ARG A 595 36.14 -24.19 -4.14
N ILE A 596 37.17 -24.03 -3.32
CA ILE A 596 37.19 -23.10 -2.19
C ILE A 596 38.36 -22.14 -2.40
N GLN A 597 38.09 -20.83 -2.35
CA GLN A 597 39.12 -19.82 -2.49
C GLN A 597 39.01 -18.75 -1.39
N PHE A 598 40.11 -18.52 -0.69
CA PHE A 598 40.32 -17.40 0.20
C PHE A 598 41.42 -16.52 -0.40
N ASP A 599 41.13 -15.25 -0.56
CA ASP A 599 42.03 -14.28 -1.16
C ASP A 599 42.05 -12.99 -0.32
N ALA A 600 43.21 -12.67 0.25
CA ALA A 600 43.40 -11.56 1.17
C ALA A 600 42.46 -11.61 2.39
N VAL A 601 42.30 -12.79 3.00
CA VAL A 601 41.43 -12.99 4.18
C VAL A 601 42.27 -12.98 5.46
N GLU A 602 41.79 -12.23 6.45
CA GLU A 602 42.33 -12.22 7.80
C GLU A 602 41.46 -13.11 8.71
N PHE A 603 42.11 -14.03 9.41
CA PHE A 603 41.48 -14.94 10.35
C PHE A 603 42.01 -14.65 11.75
N GLU A 604 41.13 -14.22 12.66
CA GLU A 604 41.44 -13.89 14.04
C GLU A 604 40.62 -14.79 14.95
N LEU A 605 41.08 -16.02 15.12
CA LEU A 605 40.32 -17.08 15.80
C LEU A 605 40.75 -17.20 17.27
N THR A 606 39.80 -17.57 18.12
CA THR A 606 39.97 -17.72 19.57
C THR A 606 39.49 -19.08 20.07
N GLY A 607 40.05 -19.53 21.19
CA GLY A 607 39.63 -20.77 21.83
C GLY A 607 39.60 -21.97 20.88
N SER A 608 38.47 -22.67 20.82
CA SER A 608 38.27 -23.87 19.99
C SER A 608 37.81 -23.58 18.55
N GLN A 609 37.87 -22.33 18.09
CA GLN A 609 37.48 -21.98 16.73
C GLN A 609 38.53 -22.43 15.71
N PHE A 610 38.08 -22.88 14.53
CA PHE A 610 38.94 -23.27 13.41
C PHE A 610 38.17 -23.18 12.10
N ILE A 611 38.90 -23.25 10.99
CA ILE A 611 38.34 -23.43 9.66
C ILE A 611 38.27 -24.93 9.39
N TRP A 612 37.07 -25.47 9.33
CA TRP A 612 36.83 -26.85 8.95
C TRP A 612 36.43 -26.95 7.49
N ILE A 613 37.27 -27.57 6.68
CA ILE A 613 36.92 -27.96 5.31
C ILE A 613 36.63 -29.45 5.35
N ASN A 614 35.38 -29.82 5.05
CA ASN A 614 34.94 -31.21 4.97
C ASN A 614 34.34 -31.47 3.58
N ARG A 615 35.06 -32.22 2.75
CA ARG A 615 34.69 -32.43 1.36
C ARG A 615 34.82 -33.90 0.98
N ALA A 616 33.74 -34.44 0.44
CA ALA A 616 33.68 -35.77 -0.16
C ALA A 616 33.61 -35.64 -1.69
N ALA A 617 34.61 -34.97 -2.30
CA ALA A 617 34.69 -34.80 -3.74
C ALA A 617 35.52 -35.90 -4.39
N GLU A 618 35.04 -36.44 -5.50
CA GLU A 618 35.78 -37.38 -6.36
C GLU A 618 36.45 -36.66 -7.53
N ASN A 619 37.25 -35.63 -7.24
CA ASN A 619 37.85 -34.79 -8.27
C ASN A 619 39.17 -34.15 -7.80
N ARG A 620 40.29 -34.47 -8.46
CA ARG A 620 41.61 -33.87 -8.14
C ARG A 620 41.82 -32.46 -8.70
N ASN A 621 40.96 -32.02 -9.64
CA ASN A 621 41.14 -30.77 -10.37
C ASN A 621 40.45 -29.56 -9.71
N ILE A 622 39.68 -29.77 -8.65
CA ILE A 622 39.19 -28.67 -7.81
C ILE A 622 40.27 -28.32 -6.78
N LEU A 623 40.35 -27.04 -6.43
CA LEU A 623 41.38 -26.52 -5.54
C LEU A 623 40.76 -26.01 -4.24
N THR A 624 41.54 -26.08 -3.18
CA THR A 624 41.42 -25.24 -1.99
C THR A 624 42.58 -24.26 -2.02
N GLU A 625 42.31 -22.97 -2.11
CA GLU A 625 43.34 -21.94 -2.22
C GLU A 625 43.25 -20.95 -1.08
N PHE A 626 44.38 -20.71 -0.43
CA PHE A 626 44.60 -19.61 0.48
C PHE A 626 45.68 -18.72 -0.13
N VAL A 627 45.32 -17.51 -0.52
CA VAL A 627 46.20 -16.55 -1.19
C VAL A 627 46.26 -15.28 -0.36
N ASN A 628 47.46 -14.85 0.03
CA ASN A 628 47.72 -13.65 0.83
C ASN A 628 46.88 -13.59 2.13
N CYS A 629 46.63 -14.74 2.77
CA CYS A 629 45.82 -14.83 3.98
C CYS A 629 46.67 -14.67 5.24
N ARG A 630 46.07 -14.15 6.31
CA ARG A 630 46.70 -14.03 7.64
C ARG A 630 45.92 -14.85 8.65
N PHE A 631 46.62 -15.66 9.43
CA PHE A 631 46.02 -16.54 10.43
C PHE A 631 46.58 -16.19 11.80
N GLN A 632 45.71 -15.81 12.72
CA GLN A 632 46.04 -15.49 14.10
C GLN A 632 45.15 -16.34 15.02
N LYS A 633 45.78 -17.13 15.90
CA LYS A 633 45.09 -17.94 16.91
C LYS A 633 46.07 -18.37 18.00
N ASP A 634 45.62 -18.45 19.24
CA ASP A 634 46.36 -19.14 20.30
C ASP A 634 46.35 -20.67 20.06
N ILE A 635 47.47 -21.19 19.55
CA ILE A 635 47.62 -22.60 19.17
C ILE A 635 47.77 -23.52 20.40
N ASP A 636 48.16 -22.98 21.55
CA ASP A 636 48.27 -23.76 22.79
C ASP A 636 46.89 -24.17 23.33
N VAL A 637 45.90 -23.28 23.20
CA VAL A 637 44.53 -23.52 23.71
C VAL A 637 43.77 -24.54 22.87
N SER A 638 43.97 -24.53 21.55
CA SER A 638 43.37 -25.50 20.64
C SER A 638 44.29 -25.70 19.46
N ASP A 639 44.69 -26.95 19.27
CA ASP A 639 45.42 -27.40 18.10
C ASP A 639 44.74 -26.92 16.80
N TYR A 640 45.55 -26.51 15.82
CA TYR A 640 45.21 -26.05 14.46
C TYR A 640 44.25 -24.86 14.30
N VAL A 641 44.56 -24.02 13.30
CA VAL A 641 43.66 -22.99 12.75
C VAL A 641 42.83 -23.57 11.61
N ILE A 642 43.40 -24.52 10.87
CA ILE A 642 42.80 -25.10 9.66
C ILE A 642 42.74 -26.62 9.80
N ARG A 643 41.56 -27.20 9.56
CA ARG A 643 41.32 -28.64 9.51
C ARG A 643 40.77 -29.01 8.14
N ILE A 644 41.53 -29.76 7.35
CA ILE A 644 41.16 -30.19 5.99
C ILE A 644 40.89 -31.68 5.98
N GLN A 645 39.65 -32.04 5.68
CA GLN A 645 39.13 -33.41 5.66
C GLN A 645 38.58 -33.72 4.26
N GLU A 646 39.44 -34.27 3.40
CA GLU A 646 39.08 -34.75 2.06
C GLU A 646 38.78 -36.25 2.09
N GLU A 647 37.50 -36.61 2.04
CA GLU A 647 37.03 -38.00 2.19
C GLU A 647 36.97 -38.78 0.87
N GLY A 648 36.98 -38.10 -0.28
CA GLY A 648 36.93 -38.77 -1.59
C GLY A 648 38.21 -39.56 -1.92
N ALA A 649 38.09 -40.55 -2.80
CA ALA A 649 39.24 -41.31 -3.29
C ALA A 649 40.17 -40.43 -4.15
N LEU A 650 39.59 -39.54 -4.97
CA LEU A 650 40.32 -38.54 -5.74
C LEU A 650 40.38 -37.19 -5.00
N LYS A 651 41.40 -37.04 -4.16
CA LYS A 651 41.55 -35.89 -3.26
C LYS A 651 42.01 -34.61 -3.99
N PRO A 652 41.33 -33.49 -3.76
CA PRO A 652 41.73 -32.17 -4.22
C PRO A 652 43.09 -31.71 -3.71
N LYS A 653 43.66 -30.72 -4.41
CA LYS A 653 44.90 -30.06 -3.99
C LYS A 653 44.62 -28.83 -3.14
N THR A 654 45.47 -28.62 -2.14
CA THR A 654 45.47 -27.40 -1.31
C THR A 654 46.69 -26.55 -1.62
N LEU A 655 46.51 -25.26 -1.86
CA LEU A 655 47.60 -24.30 -2.08
C LEU A 655 47.54 -23.19 -1.02
N PHE A 656 48.67 -22.98 -0.35
CA PHE A 656 48.95 -21.80 0.46
C PHE A 656 49.98 -20.94 -0.27
N LYS A 657 49.63 -19.69 -0.57
CA LYS A 657 50.51 -18.75 -1.25
C LYS A 657 50.52 -17.41 -0.53
N GLY A 658 51.68 -16.89 -0.14
CA GLY A 658 51.79 -15.57 0.50
C GLY A 658 51.11 -15.50 1.88
N CYS A 659 50.91 -16.64 2.55
CA CYS A 659 50.16 -16.69 3.81
C CYS A 659 51.06 -16.49 5.03
N VAL A 660 50.53 -15.87 6.08
CA VAL A 660 51.21 -15.67 7.38
C VAL A 660 50.44 -16.40 8.47
N PHE A 661 51.15 -17.19 9.29
CA PHE A 661 50.61 -17.91 10.44
C PHE A 661 51.24 -17.36 11.73
N TYR A 662 50.40 -16.99 12.69
CA TYR A 662 50.82 -16.37 13.94
C TYR A 662 50.06 -16.97 15.12
N SER A 663 50.80 -17.46 16.11
CA SER A 663 50.36 -17.84 17.43
C SER A 663 50.31 -16.59 18.32
N MET A 664 49.19 -16.33 18.99
CA MET A 664 49.08 -15.12 19.83
C MET A 664 49.95 -15.15 21.09
N ASN A 665 50.47 -16.32 21.45
CA ASN A 665 51.35 -16.49 22.60
C ASN A 665 52.72 -17.00 22.11
N ASP A 666 53.79 -16.42 22.64
CA ASP A 666 55.19 -16.79 22.34
C ASP A 666 55.63 -18.13 22.99
N ASN A 667 54.67 -18.99 23.34
CA ASN A 667 54.95 -20.28 23.94
C ASN A 667 55.27 -21.30 22.84
N ALA A 668 56.49 -21.79 22.82
CA ALA A 668 56.88 -22.82 21.86
C ALA A 668 56.14 -24.14 22.12
N THR A 669 55.54 -24.71 21.08
CA THR A 669 54.86 -26.00 21.07
C THR A 669 55.47 -26.95 20.05
N THR A 670 55.67 -28.20 20.46
CA THR A 670 56.19 -29.27 19.61
C THR A 670 55.11 -30.26 19.18
N THR A 671 53.93 -30.20 19.82
CA THR A 671 52.82 -31.14 19.62
C THR A 671 51.67 -30.56 18.81
N ASN A 672 51.52 -29.24 18.81
CA ASN A 672 50.42 -28.56 18.12
C ASN A 672 50.87 -28.06 16.74
N THR A 673 49.91 -27.75 15.89
CA THR A 673 50.15 -27.39 14.49
C THR A 673 49.25 -26.23 14.05
N PHE A 674 49.54 -25.61 12.91
CA PHE A 674 48.62 -24.63 12.30
C PHE A 674 47.61 -25.30 11.37
N VAL A 675 48.04 -26.31 10.62
CA VAL A 675 47.24 -26.99 9.59
C VAL A 675 47.17 -28.49 9.85
N TRP A 676 45.95 -29.01 10.01
CA TRP A 676 45.70 -30.44 10.11
C TRP A 676 45.07 -30.99 8.83
N ILE A 677 45.82 -31.83 8.12
CA ILE A 677 45.36 -32.64 7.01
C ILE A 677 44.91 -34.00 7.54
N VAL A 678 43.60 -34.20 7.65
CA VAL A 678 43.02 -35.38 8.33
C VAL A 678 43.29 -36.68 7.58
N ARG A 679 43.36 -36.65 6.24
CA ARG A 679 43.47 -37.84 5.40
C ARG A 679 44.77 -37.86 4.61
N THR A 680 45.49 -38.98 4.65
CA THR A 680 46.70 -39.18 3.85
C THR A 680 46.39 -39.12 2.35
N GLY A 681 47.33 -38.63 1.53
CA GLY A 681 47.14 -38.50 0.08
C GLY A 681 46.35 -37.26 -0.38
N THR A 682 46.01 -36.35 0.54
CA THR A 682 45.64 -34.97 0.18
C THR A 682 46.91 -34.17 -0.11
N ASP A 683 47.08 -33.73 -1.35
CA ASP A 683 48.22 -32.92 -1.75
C ASP A 683 48.10 -31.49 -1.19
N TYR A 684 49.19 -30.96 -0.64
CA TYR A 684 49.28 -29.58 -0.17
C TYR A 684 50.60 -28.93 -0.61
N PHE A 685 50.56 -27.64 -0.91
CA PHE A 685 51.70 -26.86 -1.40
C PHE A 685 51.80 -25.52 -0.66
N PHE A 686 53.03 -25.12 -0.34
CA PHE A 686 53.34 -23.80 0.22
C PHE A 686 54.23 -23.03 -0.76
N SER A 687 53.97 -21.73 -0.91
CA SER A 687 54.76 -20.79 -1.69
C SER A 687 54.78 -19.46 -0.96
N ASP A 688 55.97 -18.97 -0.59
CA ASP A 688 56.14 -17.65 0.03
C ASP A 688 55.30 -17.47 1.30
N CYS A 689 55.23 -18.52 2.13
CA CYS A 689 54.50 -18.51 3.40
C CYS A 689 55.43 -18.26 4.57
N PHE A 690 54.87 -17.75 5.66
CA PHE A 690 55.61 -17.42 6.88
C PHE A 690 54.85 -17.94 8.10
N SER A 691 55.57 -18.41 9.12
CA SER A 691 55.02 -18.75 10.43
C SER A 691 55.90 -18.12 11.51
N ASP A 692 55.36 -17.81 12.69
CA ASP A 692 56.25 -17.59 13.84
C ASP A 692 56.97 -18.88 14.27
N ASP A 693 58.04 -18.73 15.04
CA ASP A 693 58.89 -19.83 15.49
C ASP A 693 58.32 -20.63 16.69
N THR A 694 57.14 -20.24 17.17
CA THR A 694 56.49 -20.89 18.31
C THR A 694 55.94 -22.26 17.95
N VAL A 695 55.67 -22.56 16.66
CA VAL A 695 55.12 -23.84 16.21
C VAL A 695 56.14 -24.59 15.35
N GLN A 696 56.85 -25.55 15.96
CA GLN A 696 57.92 -26.30 15.28
C GLN A 696 57.44 -27.15 14.09
N ASN A 697 56.20 -27.66 14.16
CA ASN A 697 55.63 -28.54 13.14
C ASN A 697 54.32 -27.96 12.61
N PRO A 698 54.37 -27.06 11.60
CA PRO A 698 53.21 -26.28 11.20
C PRO A 698 52.14 -27.09 10.45
N VAL A 699 52.45 -28.33 10.06
CA VAL A 699 51.50 -29.26 9.42
C VAL A 699 51.45 -30.61 10.14
N LYS A 700 50.25 -31.11 10.37
CA LYS A 700 49.97 -32.49 10.79
C LYS A 700 49.23 -33.25 9.69
N VAL A 701 49.69 -34.45 9.34
CA VAL A 701 49.00 -35.35 8.39
C VAL A 701 48.58 -36.63 9.13
N ASN A 702 47.27 -36.91 9.15
CA ASN A 702 46.69 -37.92 10.04
C ASN A 702 47.08 -37.62 11.50
N ASP A 703 47.86 -38.49 12.14
CA ASP A 703 48.38 -38.32 13.50
C ASP A 703 49.90 -37.98 13.53
N SER A 704 50.51 -37.79 12.36
CA SER A 704 51.95 -37.56 12.22
C SER A 704 52.24 -36.08 11.95
N LEU A 705 53.10 -35.49 12.79
CA LEU A 705 53.66 -34.16 12.56
C LEU A 705 54.63 -34.19 11.37
N THR A 706 54.57 -33.16 10.53
CA THR A 706 55.34 -33.09 9.28
C THR A 706 55.85 -31.68 9.03
N VAL A 707 57.05 -31.57 8.47
CA VAL A 707 57.58 -30.32 7.91
C VAL A 707 57.01 -30.14 6.49
N PRO A 708 56.63 -28.93 6.06
CA PRO A 708 56.09 -28.69 4.72
C PRO A 708 57.03 -29.17 3.60
N VAL A 709 56.47 -29.76 2.54
CA VAL A 709 57.21 -30.17 1.34
C VAL A 709 57.18 -29.01 0.33
N GLY A 710 58.33 -28.39 0.02
CA GLY A 710 58.44 -27.27 -0.94
C GLY A 710 59.37 -26.13 -0.51
N ILE A 711 59.27 -24.96 -1.14
CA ILE A 711 59.96 -23.73 -0.67
C ILE A 711 59.32 -23.35 0.67
N ALA A 712 60.12 -23.45 1.73
CA ALA A 712 59.72 -23.54 3.12
C ALA A 712 58.85 -22.37 3.61
N MET A 713 58.01 -22.64 4.61
CA MET A 713 57.57 -21.58 5.51
C MET A 713 58.82 -20.97 6.16
N VAL A 714 58.96 -19.65 6.04
CA VAL A 714 60.10 -18.91 6.61
C VAL A 714 59.69 -18.39 7.99
N ASP A 715 60.52 -18.65 9.00
CA ASP A 715 60.28 -18.17 10.37
C ASP A 715 60.25 -16.63 10.39
N LEU A 716 59.15 -16.07 10.89
CA LEU A 716 59.04 -14.68 11.32
C LEU A 716 59.59 -14.63 12.75
N HIS A 717 60.78 -14.05 12.91
CA HIS A 717 61.43 -13.84 14.20
C HIS A 717 60.56 -13.16 15.25
#